data_AF-A0A660XZF1-F1
#
_entry.id   AF-A0A660XZF1-F1
#
_cell.length_a   1.000
_cell.length_b   1.000
_cell.length_c   1.000
_cell.angle_alpha   90.00
_cell.angle_beta   90.00
_cell.angle_gamma   90.00
#
_symmetry.space_group_name_H-M   'P 1'
#
loop_
_entity.id
_entity.type
_entity.pdbx_description
1 polymer ?
#
loop_
_entity_poly.entity_id
_entity_poly.type
_entity_poly.pdbx_seq_one_letter_code
_entity_poly.pdbx_strand_id
1 'polypeptide(L)'
;MSRIPEDERIDFKLFVGLDLSSHGDQVAAFSQGTFFYPAWNTDGFVKNTLAPFALKFRSYSDVLFPSEPDRFVNAITPPKRTWKDFMAAPLAFDSEMVVFVGKHGITLATSNDLREKVDTPLDRSEYVDIRNLTKQIQTIAGILMCATRDPGFFPEIKMVLRDEAHDLKGHIYWWDPKRSFTPNIPVPGALVTYQLPELKSCSGVRRLMVTTADERGKFRFENVRQRRGSIEIRAYKLDEDGRITFAPDMGREGNEMYPITVRNDWWELEMMEVLFKCEALSLFDLVDPRYLSALDVLNVLSPDNAVPVKYGYTFLPQGAQQSQKEKNIVVAAVVFGEPGSKLKILMGTSLFGIKYLLTNAPEELLTHPISPEEASPEVLERALGEGYSVSDGIITFPSYKVAKDMWVIDDVRLKTLAKYAVRNERIEELHNRARKALMEAREYKKKLQYDKFIASAREAWGLEARGYPDVKDTANDTVRGIVFYFALLLPFSFFLERLLFGFTRITKQVGATAVIFVAVFLVLQFVHPAFSLSRSPYVIFQGFVILAMGMVVLALVVSKFNQEMKKMKRTTSGVYETDVGRLSATMAAINLGINNLRRRPLRAGLTATTLILLTFTVLSFTSVKTFIKFYKLSRPNEPPYQGALIRDRNWKGLQSSVLEYTKSTFEGKAVVAPRSWYMAKTVGEKACIDFYVPSTGKRSFANGIVGFTPQELEITGLDSLLVGKESRWFRPGERKVCILPTDMAELVGITEEDVGKVKIEMLGSEFSVIGLIDSKKFDRFKDMDDEKLTPVNTVTEQSRLQSALEENPALQATAPIQAFLHLEAGNVMLMPYSYVMDIGGTLRSIAIGKFHKEDFIPDIEDFMSRVALTMFVGKGDKVVVYSSLGATSLSGVGNLLVPILIAALIVLNTMLGAIHERQSEIGIYSSVGLAPTHIAALFLAEAVVYATLGAVGGYLIGQVTTKILFLKGWLTGVSLNYSSLSAVWSTLVVMATVLLSTLYPAKKAAAMAVPDVTRRWVLPEPEGDEWRFDFPFTIAGTEALGMYVYLAKLFDSYGEGSIGDFTAQDVELSAVEHEQGLGYRISLTTWLAPYDLGVSQRVSFDAIPTGKYDIYRIVVHIHRISGELASWKRLNRGFLGSLRKHFLVWRTLMPDVKEQYINEGKAILKEKTTVRG
;
A
#
# COMPACT_ATOMS: atom_id res chain seq x y z
N MET A 1 -49.02 -3.55 4.09
CA MET A 1 -49.97 -2.49 3.69
C MET A 1 -50.10 -2.48 2.16
N SER A 2 -51.31 -2.26 1.64
CA SER A 2 -51.59 -2.09 0.20
C SER A 2 -51.14 -0.70 -0.28
N ARG A 3 -50.72 -0.57 -1.55
CA ARG A 3 -50.37 0.72 -2.16
C ARG A 3 -51.60 1.67 -2.14
N ILE A 4 -51.36 2.97 -1.98
CA ILE A 4 -52.39 4.01 -2.05
C ILE A 4 -53.10 3.91 -3.42
N PRO A 5 -54.45 3.84 -3.46
CA PRO A 5 -55.26 3.88 -4.68
C PRO A 5 -54.84 5.03 -5.60
N GLU A 6 -54.91 4.85 -6.91
CA GLU A 6 -54.42 5.87 -7.87
C GLU A 6 -55.17 7.20 -7.76
N ASP A 7 -56.45 7.14 -7.46
CA ASP A 7 -57.35 8.26 -7.21
C ASP A 7 -57.05 9.01 -5.89
N GLU A 8 -56.39 8.35 -4.93
CA GLU A 8 -55.95 8.95 -3.67
C GLU A 8 -54.51 9.50 -3.75
N ARG A 9 -53.81 9.33 -4.88
CA ARG A 9 -52.44 9.87 -5.07
C ARG A 9 -52.49 11.38 -5.29
N ILE A 10 -51.75 12.11 -4.46
CA ILE A 10 -51.57 13.55 -4.62
C ILE A 10 -50.51 13.80 -5.71
N ASP A 11 -50.92 14.30 -6.88
CA ASP A 11 -49.99 14.76 -7.92
C ASP A 11 -49.53 16.19 -7.62
N PHE A 12 -48.35 16.32 -7.00
CA PHE A 12 -47.74 17.60 -6.67
C PHE A 12 -46.55 17.92 -7.58
N LYS A 13 -46.39 19.21 -7.93
CA LYS A 13 -45.25 19.72 -8.72
C LYS A 13 -43.99 20.01 -7.89
N LEU A 14 -44.18 20.39 -6.63
CA LEU A 14 -43.13 20.70 -5.67
C LEU A 14 -43.62 20.31 -4.27
N PHE A 15 -42.80 19.54 -3.55
CA PHE A 15 -42.97 19.30 -2.13
C PHE A 15 -42.18 20.34 -1.34
N VAL A 16 -42.81 20.93 -0.32
CA VAL A 16 -42.16 21.88 0.60
C VAL A 16 -42.22 21.31 2.02
N GLY A 17 -41.07 20.84 2.50
CA GLY A 17 -40.88 20.39 3.87
C GLY A 17 -40.65 21.56 4.82
N LEU A 18 -41.02 21.41 6.09
CA LEU A 18 -40.77 22.39 7.15
C LEU A 18 -39.96 21.74 8.27
N ASP A 19 -38.80 22.30 8.60
CA ASP A 19 -37.94 21.80 9.68
C ASP A 19 -37.45 22.97 10.56
N LEU A 20 -38.33 23.42 11.45
CA LEU A 20 -38.12 24.62 12.26
C LEU A 20 -37.64 24.28 13.67
N SER A 21 -36.72 25.10 14.17
CA SER A 21 -36.30 25.16 15.56
C SER A 21 -36.52 26.57 16.11
N SER A 22 -36.68 26.69 17.42
CA SER A 22 -36.94 27.98 18.07
C SER A 22 -35.68 28.81 18.36
N HIS A 23 -34.48 28.31 18.03
CA HIS A 23 -33.23 28.96 18.42
C HIS A 23 -32.50 29.65 17.26
N GLY A 24 -33.16 29.88 16.13
CA GLY A 24 -32.82 30.92 15.15
C GLY A 24 -34.08 31.67 14.70
N ASP A 25 -33.96 32.86 14.15
CA ASP A 25 -35.11 33.67 13.70
C ASP A 25 -35.21 33.77 12.16
N GLN A 26 -34.26 33.16 11.46
CA GLN A 26 -34.14 33.12 10.00
C GLN A 26 -34.60 31.79 9.43
N VAL A 27 -35.19 31.84 8.23
CA VAL A 27 -35.60 30.64 7.48
C VAL A 27 -34.71 30.51 6.24
N ALA A 28 -34.21 29.30 5.99
CA ALA A 28 -33.43 28.99 4.79
C ALA A 28 -34.10 27.90 3.95
N ALA A 29 -34.01 28.04 2.63
CA ALA A 29 -34.39 26.97 1.70
C ALA A 29 -33.20 26.06 1.40
N PHE A 30 -33.37 24.76 1.65
CA PHE A 30 -32.41 23.70 1.36
C PHE A 30 -32.96 22.71 0.34
N SER A 31 -32.10 22.26 -0.57
CA SER A 31 -32.40 21.18 -1.52
C SER A 31 -31.88 19.82 -1.06
N GLN A 32 -31.02 19.82 -0.05
CA GLN A 32 -30.34 18.64 0.46
C GLN A 32 -29.99 18.83 1.94
N GLY A 33 -30.02 17.73 2.69
CA GLY A 33 -29.59 17.66 4.08
C GLY A 33 -28.39 16.72 4.22
N THR A 34 -28.22 16.16 5.41
CA THR A 34 -27.13 15.21 5.72
C THR A 34 -27.59 13.77 5.84
N PHE A 35 -28.90 13.50 5.70
CA PHE A 35 -29.42 12.14 5.85
C PHE A 35 -28.93 11.23 4.71
N PHE A 36 -29.02 11.70 3.46
CA PHE A 36 -28.50 10.98 2.28
C PHE A 36 -27.10 11.44 1.86
N TYR A 37 -26.67 12.62 2.30
CA TYR A 37 -25.35 13.18 2.00
C TYR A 37 -24.49 13.37 3.26
N PRO A 38 -24.17 12.30 4.01
CA PRO A 38 -23.52 12.41 5.31
C PRO A 38 -22.05 12.86 5.24
N ALA A 39 -21.44 12.79 4.04
CA ALA A 39 -20.12 13.32 3.75
C ALA A 39 -20.12 14.83 3.44
N TRP A 40 -21.27 15.52 3.58
CA TRP A 40 -21.44 16.94 3.27
C TRP A 40 -21.14 17.29 1.81
N ASN A 41 -21.36 16.36 0.87
CA ASN A 41 -21.16 16.61 -0.55
C ASN A 41 -22.34 17.39 -1.16
N THR A 42 -22.06 18.22 -2.15
CA THR A 42 -23.09 18.97 -2.88
C THR A 42 -23.46 18.23 -4.16
N ASP A 43 -24.73 17.88 -4.33
CA ASP A 43 -25.24 17.34 -5.59
C ASP A 43 -25.59 18.51 -6.53
N GLY A 44 -24.69 18.79 -7.48
CA GLY A 44 -24.85 19.88 -8.43
C GLY A 44 -26.10 19.75 -9.30
N PHE A 45 -26.55 18.53 -9.59
CA PHE A 45 -27.74 18.30 -10.40
C PHE A 45 -29.02 18.66 -9.64
N VAL A 46 -29.15 18.19 -8.40
CA VAL A 46 -30.26 18.55 -7.50
C VAL A 46 -30.26 20.07 -7.25
N LYS A 47 -29.10 20.64 -6.93
CA LYS A 47 -28.93 22.08 -6.70
C LYS A 47 -29.42 22.91 -7.88
N ASN A 48 -28.94 22.62 -9.09
CA ASN A 48 -29.27 23.40 -10.28
C ASN A 48 -30.74 23.24 -10.70
N THR A 49 -31.33 22.06 -10.46
CA THR A 49 -32.74 21.78 -10.74
C THR A 49 -33.68 22.58 -9.83
N LEU A 50 -33.32 22.72 -8.55
CA LEU A 50 -34.17 23.34 -7.53
C LEU A 50 -33.87 24.82 -7.26
N ALA A 51 -32.74 25.34 -7.76
CA ALA A 51 -32.34 26.75 -7.62
C ALA A 51 -33.41 27.77 -8.03
N PRO A 52 -34.18 27.60 -9.13
CA PRO A 52 -35.19 28.57 -9.53
C PRO A 52 -36.26 28.85 -8.47
N PHE A 53 -36.70 27.82 -7.74
CA PHE A 53 -37.69 27.98 -6.67
C PHE A 53 -37.13 28.80 -5.51
N ALA A 54 -35.88 28.52 -5.11
CA ALA A 54 -35.20 29.24 -4.03
C ALA A 54 -35.00 30.72 -4.35
N LEU A 55 -34.67 31.04 -5.60
CA LEU A 55 -34.55 32.42 -6.09
C LEU A 55 -35.89 33.15 -6.04
N LYS A 56 -36.99 32.48 -6.40
CA LYS A 56 -38.34 33.07 -6.28
C LYS A 56 -38.74 33.33 -4.84
N PHE A 57 -38.58 32.35 -3.95
CA PHE A 57 -38.85 32.56 -2.52
C PHE A 57 -38.05 33.71 -1.94
N ARG A 58 -36.77 33.83 -2.34
CA ARG A 58 -35.93 34.95 -1.95
C ARG A 58 -36.50 36.28 -2.44
N SER A 59 -36.88 36.37 -3.72
CA SER A 59 -37.46 37.58 -4.29
C SER A 59 -38.77 38.01 -3.59
N TYR A 60 -39.62 37.05 -3.19
CA TYR A 60 -40.83 37.35 -2.44
C TYR A 60 -40.51 37.86 -1.04
N SER A 61 -39.54 37.26 -0.35
CA SER A 61 -39.11 37.72 0.96
C SER A 61 -38.54 39.14 0.90
N ASP A 62 -37.73 39.46 -0.11
CA ASP A 62 -37.16 40.80 -0.29
C ASP A 62 -38.24 41.87 -0.51
N VAL A 63 -39.34 41.51 -1.18
CA VAL A 63 -40.51 42.40 -1.38
C VAL A 63 -41.36 42.52 -0.12
N LEU A 64 -41.60 41.43 0.60
CA LEU A 64 -42.43 41.40 1.81
C LEU A 64 -41.73 42.05 3.01
N PHE A 65 -40.42 41.89 3.13
CA PHE A 65 -39.62 42.30 4.27
C PHE A 65 -38.37 43.09 3.84
N PRO A 66 -38.54 44.25 3.16
CA PRO A 66 -37.42 45.00 2.57
C PRO A 66 -36.42 45.54 3.61
N SER A 67 -36.86 45.75 4.85
CA SER A 67 -36.01 46.17 5.97
C SER A 67 -35.24 45.02 6.63
N GLU A 68 -35.52 43.77 6.26
CA GLU A 68 -34.91 42.57 6.84
C GLU A 68 -34.44 41.62 5.73
N PRO A 69 -33.46 42.03 4.90
CA PRO A 69 -33.03 41.23 3.75
C PRO A 69 -32.52 39.84 4.17
N ASP A 70 -32.00 39.65 5.37
CA ASP A 70 -31.51 38.34 5.80
C ASP A 70 -32.58 37.44 6.44
N ARG A 71 -33.85 37.87 6.44
CA ARG A 71 -34.94 37.09 7.06
C ARG A 71 -35.18 35.73 6.38
N PHE A 72 -34.94 35.66 5.06
CA PHE A 72 -34.97 34.42 4.29
C PHE A 72 -33.64 34.17 3.55
N VAL A 73 -33.05 33.00 3.70
CA VAL A 73 -31.76 32.65 3.10
C VAL A 73 -31.95 31.63 1.97
N ASN A 74 -31.41 31.92 0.80
CA ASN A 74 -31.27 30.94 -0.28
C ASN A 74 -30.03 30.07 -0.02
N ALA A 75 -30.18 28.98 0.73
CA ALA A 75 -29.09 28.05 0.98
C ALA A 75 -28.84 27.08 -0.19
N ILE A 76 -29.71 27.02 -1.21
CA ILE A 76 -29.50 26.20 -2.43
C ILE A 76 -28.40 26.81 -3.31
N THR A 77 -28.48 28.11 -3.59
CA THR A 77 -27.46 28.84 -4.36
C THR A 77 -27.01 30.12 -3.64
N PRO A 78 -26.34 29.98 -2.47
CA PRO A 78 -25.89 31.14 -1.73
C PRO A 78 -24.67 31.79 -2.42
N PRO A 79 -24.60 33.13 -2.50
CA PRO A 79 -23.49 33.81 -3.14
C PRO A 79 -22.21 33.69 -2.29
N LYS A 80 -21.10 33.23 -2.91
CA LYS A 80 -19.76 33.09 -2.28
C LYS A 80 -19.72 32.20 -1.02
N ARG A 81 -20.77 31.44 -0.74
CA ARG A 81 -20.91 30.54 0.42
C ARG A 81 -21.43 29.18 -0.05
N THR A 82 -21.57 28.25 0.88
CA THR A 82 -22.20 26.95 0.64
C THR A 82 -23.40 26.75 1.55
N TRP A 83 -24.28 25.80 1.22
CA TRP A 83 -25.42 25.44 2.07
C TRP A 83 -24.99 25.00 3.47
N LYS A 84 -23.76 24.47 3.59
CA LYS A 84 -23.17 23.95 4.82
C LYS A 84 -22.90 25.05 5.85
N ASP A 85 -22.65 26.27 5.39
CA ASP A 85 -22.44 27.43 6.25
C ASP A 85 -23.70 27.76 7.07
N PHE A 86 -24.89 27.46 6.52
CA PHE A 86 -26.18 27.71 7.16
C PHE A 86 -26.71 26.50 7.96
N MET A 87 -26.02 25.36 7.90
CA MET A 87 -26.38 24.13 8.59
C MET A 87 -25.32 23.77 9.64
N ALA A 88 -25.51 24.31 10.84
CA ALA A 88 -24.55 24.16 11.94
C ALA A 88 -24.42 22.70 12.43
N ALA A 89 -25.55 21.99 12.53
CA ALA A 89 -25.64 20.59 12.93
C ALA A 89 -26.13 19.72 11.77
N PRO A 90 -25.79 18.41 11.71
CA PRO A 90 -26.30 17.54 10.67
C PRO A 90 -27.82 17.39 10.78
N LEU A 91 -28.57 17.89 9.79
CA LEU A 91 -30.04 17.80 9.73
C LEU A 91 -30.49 16.73 8.72
N ALA A 92 -31.66 16.17 8.96
CA ALA A 92 -32.30 15.17 8.11
C ALA A 92 -33.65 15.71 7.62
N PHE A 93 -33.76 15.97 6.33
CA PHE A 93 -34.96 16.59 5.77
C PHE A 93 -35.87 15.57 5.10
N ASP A 94 -37.18 15.75 5.25
CA ASP A 94 -38.22 14.99 4.55
C ASP A 94 -38.14 15.17 3.03
N SER A 95 -37.81 16.38 2.56
CA SER A 95 -37.62 16.66 1.13
C SER A 95 -36.51 15.84 0.49
N GLU A 96 -35.51 15.35 1.26
CA GLU A 96 -34.47 14.48 0.71
C GLU A 96 -35.05 13.17 0.19
N MET A 97 -36.07 12.61 0.85
CA MET A 97 -36.75 11.40 0.37
C MET A 97 -37.55 11.68 -0.91
N VAL A 98 -38.19 12.84 -0.99
CA VAL A 98 -38.95 13.24 -2.19
C VAL A 98 -38.03 13.40 -3.40
N VAL A 99 -36.86 14.02 -3.20
CA VAL A 99 -35.80 14.12 -4.22
C VAL A 99 -35.26 12.74 -4.61
N PHE A 100 -35.10 11.86 -3.62
CA PHE A 100 -34.62 10.49 -3.84
C PHE A 100 -35.56 9.66 -4.72
N VAL A 101 -36.87 9.87 -4.65
CA VAL A 101 -37.86 9.22 -5.54
C VAL A 101 -38.10 9.98 -6.85
N GLY A 102 -37.19 10.88 -7.24
CA GLY A 102 -37.23 11.60 -8.52
C GLY A 102 -38.25 12.75 -8.59
N LYS A 103 -38.76 13.23 -7.46
CA LYS A 103 -39.72 14.36 -7.40
C LYS A 103 -39.04 15.63 -6.87
N HIS A 104 -39.58 16.81 -7.20
CA HIS A 104 -39.02 18.06 -6.70
C HIS A 104 -39.39 18.28 -5.23
N GLY A 105 -38.38 18.43 -4.37
CA GLY A 105 -38.57 18.70 -2.94
C GLY A 105 -37.58 19.74 -2.42
N ILE A 106 -38.09 20.71 -1.65
CA ILE A 106 -37.29 21.71 -0.93
C ILE A 106 -37.72 21.72 0.53
N THR A 107 -36.80 21.92 1.45
CA THR A 107 -37.13 22.14 2.87
C THR A 107 -36.87 23.59 3.26
N LEU A 108 -37.84 24.18 3.95
CA LEU A 108 -37.67 25.45 4.65
C LEU A 108 -37.31 25.15 6.10
N ALA A 109 -36.05 25.42 6.47
CA ALA A 109 -35.52 25.09 7.79
C ALA A 109 -34.92 26.31 8.48
N THR A 110 -34.87 26.28 9.81
CA THR A 110 -34.15 27.30 10.58
C THR A 110 -32.65 27.23 10.26
N SER A 111 -32.04 28.34 9.85
CA SER A 111 -30.61 28.41 9.59
C SER A 111 -29.80 28.75 10.82
N ASN A 112 -28.51 28.39 10.82
CA ASN A 112 -27.53 28.79 11.83
C ASN A 112 -27.90 28.38 13.27
N ASP A 113 -28.52 27.21 13.45
CA ASP A 113 -28.87 26.66 14.77
C ASP A 113 -28.25 25.27 14.98
N LEU A 114 -27.53 25.08 16.10
CA LEU A 114 -26.94 23.82 16.53
C LEU A 114 -27.95 22.83 17.10
N ARG A 115 -29.15 23.28 17.50
CA ARG A 115 -30.18 22.47 18.14
C ARG A 115 -29.68 21.78 19.41
N GLU A 116 -28.93 22.50 20.25
CA GLU A 116 -28.23 21.97 21.44
C GLU A 116 -29.11 21.13 22.40
N LYS A 117 -30.41 21.45 22.46
CA LYS A 117 -31.36 20.82 23.37
C LYS A 117 -32.15 19.67 22.73
N VAL A 118 -32.20 19.59 21.41
CA VAL A 118 -33.01 18.60 20.69
C VAL A 118 -32.46 17.20 20.95
N ASP A 119 -33.36 16.24 21.22
CA ASP A 119 -32.97 14.84 21.50
C ASP A 119 -32.05 14.73 22.74
N THR A 120 -32.27 15.62 23.71
CA THR A 120 -31.65 15.57 25.04
C THR A 120 -32.73 15.60 26.13
N PRO A 121 -32.41 15.25 27.39
CA PRO A 121 -33.34 15.43 28.52
C PRO A 121 -33.76 16.89 28.77
N LEU A 122 -33.13 17.85 28.08
CA LEU A 122 -33.46 19.28 28.10
C LEU A 122 -34.37 19.71 26.93
N ASP A 123 -34.84 18.78 26.09
CA ASP A 123 -35.82 19.05 25.05
C ASP A 123 -37.22 19.28 25.68
N ARG A 124 -37.43 20.50 26.20
CA ARG A 124 -38.59 20.87 27.02
C ARG A 124 -39.30 22.06 26.42
N SER A 125 -40.62 22.08 26.52
CA SER A 125 -41.47 23.15 25.98
C SER A 125 -41.15 24.54 26.54
N GLU A 126 -40.64 24.62 27.77
CA GLU A 126 -40.22 25.87 28.43
C GLU A 126 -39.05 26.58 27.74
N TYR A 127 -38.27 25.85 26.94
CA TYR A 127 -37.15 26.40 26.18
C TYR A 127 -37.52 26.83 24.77
N VAL A 128 -38.77 26.69 24.35
CA VAL A 128 -39.21 27.12 23.03
C VAL A 128 -39.33 28.65 22.99
N ASP A 129 -38.51 29.31 22.17
CA ASP A 129 -38.68 30.73 21.88
C ASP A 129 -39.77 30.95 20.82
N ILE A 130 -40.96 31.28 21.32
CA ILE A 130 -42.14 31.54 20.49
C ILE A 130 -41.97 32.77 19.60
N ARG A 131 -41.16 33.77 19.99
CA ARG A 131 -40.96 34.99 19.19
C ARG A 131 -40.20 34.67 17.92
N ASN A 132 -39.10 33.93 18.05
CA ASN A 132 -38.32 33.45 16.91
C ASN A 132 -39.17 32.59 15.97
N LEU A 133 -39.92 31.64 16.53
CA LEU A 133 -40.78 30.76 15.75
C LEU A 133 -41.89 31.56 15.03
N THR A 134 -42.50 32.54 15.71
CA THR A 134 -43.52 33.42 15.10
C THR A 134 -42.95 34.17 13.90
N LYS A 135 -41.73 34.70 14.02
CA LYS A 135 -41.05 35.42 12.94
C LYS A 135 -40.82 34.52 11.73
N GLN A 136 -40.35 33.28 11.96
CA GLN A 136 -40.16 32.27 10.92
C GLN A 136 -41.47 31.88 10.23
N ILE A 137 -42.53 31.62 11.01
CA ILE A 137 -43.86 31.26 10.49
C ILE A 137 -44.42 32.39 9.61
N GLN A 138 -44.30 33.64 10.04
CA GLN A 138 -44.71 34.80 9.24
C GLN A 138 -43.96 34.87 7.91
N THR A 139 -42.65 34.59 7.90
CA THR A 139 -41.85 34.55 6.67
C THR A 139 -42.34 33.47 5.74
N ILE A 140 -42.50 32.24 6.25
CA ILE A 140 -42.95 31.07 5.47
C ILE A 140 -44.35 31.29 4.91
N ALA A 141 -45.30 31.73 5.75
CA ALA A 141 -46.66 32.02 5.32
C ALA A 141 -46.69 33.09 4.22
N GLY A 142 -45.92 34.18 4.39
CA GLY A 142 -45.81 35.25 3.41
C GLY A 142 -45.29 34.77 2.06
N ILE A 143 -44.14 34.08 2.04
CA ILE A 143 -43.55 33.62 0.77
C ILE A 143 -44.40 32.56 0.08
N LEU A 144 -45.09 31.68 0.82
CA LEU A 144 -45.99 30.66 0.26
C LEU A 144 -47.28 31.30 -0.29
N MET A 145 -47.81 32.34 0.36
CA MET A 145 -48.92 33.13 -0.17
C MET A 145 -48.55 33.84 -1.47
N CYS A 146 -47.32 34.35 -1.60
CA CYS A 146 -46.83 34.91 -2.86
C CYS A 146 -46.67 33.82 -3.94
N ALA A 147 -46.05 32.69 -3.61
CA ALA A 147 -45.82 31.59 -4.54
C ALA A 147 -47.12 31.01 -5.11
N THR A 148 -48.16 30.87 -4.28
CA THR A 148 -49.48 30.37 -4.71
C THR A 148 -50.25 31.35 -5.61
N ARG A 149 -49.86 32.62 -5.63
CA ARG A 149 -50.48 33.67 -6.46
C ARG A 149 -49.67 34.02 -7.70
N ASP A 150 -48.40 33.61 -7.80
CA ASP A 150 -47.55 33.85 -8.97
C ASP A 150 -47.77 32.75 -10.03
N PRO A 151 -48.41 33.05 -11.18
CA PRO A 151 -48.61 32.08 -12.25
C PRO A 151 -47.30 31.55 -12.83
N GLY A 152 -46.22 32.33 -12.74
CA GLY A 152 -44.90 31.94 -13.20
C GLY A 152 -44.09 31.16 -12.15
N PHE A 153 -44.62 30.86 -10.95
CA PHE A 153 -43.85 30.24 -9.86
C PHE A 153 -43.16 28.94 -10.28
N PHE A 154 -43.82 28.12 -11.10
CA PHE A 154 -43.27 26.89 -11.66
C PHE A 154 -42.58 27.17 -13.00
N PRO A 155 -41.23 27.26 -13.05
CA PRO A 155 -40.53 27.43 -14.32
C PRO A 155 -40.52 26.13 -15.14
N GLU A 156 -40.22 26.23 -16.44
CA GLU A 156 -39.88 25.06 -17.24
C GLU A 156 -38.54 24.48 -16.78
N ILE A 157 -38.59 23.33 -16.10
CA ILE A 157 -37.41 22.60 -15.65
C ILE A 157 -37.07 21.53 -16.69
N LYS A 158 -35.95 21.71 -17.41
CA LYS A 158 -35.47 20.74 -18.42
C LYS A 158 -34.82 19.49 -17.83
N MET A 159 -34.37 19.56 -16.58
CA MET A 159 -33.67 18.47 -15.89
C MET A 159 -34.67 17.62 -15.10
N VAL A 160 -34.66 16.30 -15.31
CA VAL A 160 -35.55 15.37 -14.62
C VAL A 160 -34.75 14.61 -13.55
N LEU A 161 -35.19 14.71 -12.30
CA LEU A 161 -34.64 13.92 -11.19
C LEU A 161 -34.96 12.43 -11.40
N ARG A 162 -34.01 11.56 -11.08
CA ARG A 162 -34.19 10.11 -11.21
C ARG A 162 -34.80 9.54 -9.94
N ASP A 163 -35.68 8.56 -10.09
CA ASP A 163 -36.14 7.72 -8.98
C ASP A 163 -35.04 6.69 -8.66
N GLU A 164 -34.53 6.75 -7.45
CA GLU A 164 -33.47 5.89 -6.92
C GLU A 164 -33.95 4.97 -5.81
N ALA A 165 -35.27 4.92 -5.54
CA ALA A 165 -35.83 4.09 -4.49
C ALA A 165 -36.03 2.63 -4.91
N HIS A 166 -35.58 1.72 -4.05
CA HIS A 166 -35.71 0.28 -4.25
C HIS A 166 -36.24 -0.38 -2.98
N ASP A 167 -37.03 -1.44 -3.11
CA ASP A 167 -37.49 -2.20 -1.96
C ASP A 167 -36.55 -3.38 -1.69
N LEU A 168 -36.27 -3.63 -0.42
CA LEU A 168 -35.56 -4.84 0.03
C LEU A 168 -36.53 -5.70 0.80
N LYS A 169 -36.67 -6.94 0.35
CA LYS A 169 -37.45 -7.99 1.00
C LYS A 169 -36.50 -9.12 1.40
N GLY A 170 -36.88 -9.91 2.37
CA GLY A 170 -36.09 -11.09 2.68
C GLY A 170 -36.68 -11.95 3.77
N HIS A 171 -35.93 -12.99 4.12
CA HIS A 171 -36.30 -13.98 5.10
C HIS A 171 -35.22 -14.13 6.17
N ILE A 172 -35.64 -14.20 7.44
CA ILE A 172 -34.79 -14.47 8.59
C ILE A 172 -35.06 -15.90 9.07
N TYR A 173 -34.05 -16.74 8.91
CA TYR A 173 -34.11 -18.15 9.29
C TYR A 173 -33.01 -18.51 10.27
N TRP A 174 -33.19 -19.61 10.98
CA TRP A 174 -32.10 -20.29 11.65
C TRP A 174 -32.01 -21.72 11.14
N TRP A 175 -30.81 -22.28 11.20
CA TRP A 175 -30.53 -23.59 10.64
C TRP A 175 -30.28 -24.66 11.72
N ASP A 176 -31.07 -25.73 11.65
CA ASP A 176 -30.86 -26.98 12.36
C ASP A 176 -30.52 -28.09 11.36
N PRO A 177 -29.23 -28.50 11.26
CA PRO A 177 -28.79 -29.55 10.34
C PRO A 177 -29.48 -30.90 10.59
N LYS A 178 -30.04 -31.13 11.79
CA LYS A 178 -30.77 -32.37 12.11
C LYS A 178 -32.17 -32.41 11.48
N ARG A 179 -32.74 -31.26 11.11
CA ARG A 179 -34.09 -31.14 10.55
C ARG A 179 -34.11 -30.92 9.04
N SER A 180 -33.14 -30.19 8.50
CA SER A 180 -33.10 -29.81 7.07
C SER A 180 -31.66 -29.62 6.59
N PHE A 181 -31.43 -29.87 5.31
CA PHE A 181 -30.14 -29.57 4.65
C PHE A 181 -29.97 -28.07 4.35
N THR A 182 -31.06 -27.31 4.28
CA THR A 182 -31.06 -25.85 4.08
C THR A 182 -31.73 -25.12 5.25
N PRO A 183 -31.31 -23.87 5.56
CA PRO A 183 -31.98 -23.04 6.55
C PRO A 183 -33.44 -22.79 6.16
N ASN A 184 -34.39 -23.22 7.02
CA ASN A 184 -35.82 -23.13 6.71
C ASN A 184 -36.72 -22.87 7.93
N ILE A 185 -36.15 -22.65 9.12
CA ILE A 185 -36.94 -22.44 10.33
C ILE A 185 -37.09 -20.93 10.59
N PRO A 186 -38.30 -20.36 10.49
CA PRO A 186 -38.54 -18.92 10.69
C PRO A 186 -38.16 -18.47 12.10
N VAL A 187 -37.55 -17.27 12.18
CA VAL A 187 -37.30 -16.57 13.44
C VAL A 187 -38.29 -15.39 13.54
N PRO A 188 -39.51 -15.61 14.06
CA PRO A 188 -40.51 -14.56 14.15
C PRO A 188 -40.11 -13.49 15.17
N GLY A 189 -40.48 -12.24 14.91
CA GLY A 189 -40.19 -11.10 15.78
C GLY A 189 -38.71 -10.68 15.80
N ALA A 190 -37.88 -11.22 14.90
CA ALA A 190 -36.51 -10.75 14.76
C ALA A 190 -36.49 -9.27 14.33
N LEU A 191 -35.68 -8.46 15.01
CA LEU A 191 -35.39 -7.08 14.65
C LEU A 191 -34.37 -7.07 13.54
N VAL A 192 -34.79 -6.67 12.34
CA VAL A 192 -33.93 -6.56 11.17
C VAL A 192 -33.53 -5.11 11.02
N THR A 193 -32.22 -4.85 10.87
CA THR A 193 -31.66 -3.52 10.89
C THR A 193 -30.67 -3.29 9.76
N TYR A 194 -30.56 -2.05 9.28
CA TYR A 194 -29.36 -1.60 8.57
C TYR A 194 -29.01 -0.18 8.99
N GLN A 195 -27.71 0.10 9.07
CA GLN A 195 -27.18 1.39 9.49
C GLN A 195 -26.66 2.16 8.27
N LEU A 196 -27.12 3.39 8.08
CA LEU A 196 -26.53 4.26 7.07
C LEU A 196 -25.13 4.74 7.49
N PRO A 197 -24.16 4.84 6.56
CA PRO A 197 -22.75 5.10 6.88
C PRO A 197 -22.47 6.52 7.39
N GLU A 198 -21.32 6.74 8.04
CA GLU A 198 -20.76 8.01 8.55
C GLU A 198 -21.40 8.64 9.81
N LEU A 199 -22.72 8.88 9.81
CA LEU A 199 -23.42 9.53 10.93
C LEU A 199 -24.40 8.56 11.60
N LYS A 200 -24.34 8.46 12.94
CA LYS A 200 -25.28 7.66 13.74
C LYS A 200 -26.67 8.34 13.88
N SER A 201 -26.66 9.67 13.97
CA SER A 201 -27.86 10.51 14.13
C SER A 201 -27.67 11.84 13.41
N CYS A 202 -28.77 12.43 12.94
CA CYS A 202 -28.86 13.76 12.35
C CYS A 202 -29.79 14.61 13.22
N SER A 203 -29.25 15.22 14.29
CA SER A 203 -29.96 16.15 15.19
C SER A 203 -31.34 15.63 15.65
N GLY A 204 -31.35 14.44 16.25
CA GLY A 204 -32.55 13.75 16.74
C GLY A 204 -33.04 12.62 15.85
N VAL A 205 -32.74 12.64 14.55
CA VAL A 205 -33.15 11.56 13.64
C VAL A 205 -32.10 10.45 13.62
N ARG A 206 -32.44 9.29 14.17
CA ARG A 206 -31.58 8.09 14.12
C ARG A 206 -31.44 7.59 12.68
N ARG A 207 -30.24 7.15 12.31
CA ARG A 207 -29.93 6.59 10.98
C ARG A 207 -29.83 5.05 10.95
N LEU A 208 -30.25 4.42 12.05
CA LEU A 208 -30.48 2.99 12.14
C LEU A 208 -31.91 2.71 11.68
N MET A 209 -32.03 2.06 10.53
CA MET A 209 -33.31 1.65 9.98
C MET A 209 -33.69 0.31 10.60
N VAL A 210 -34.93 0.17 11.06
CA VAL A 210 -35.41 -1.01 11.80
C VAL A 210 -36.74 -1.48 11.21
N THR A 211 -36.88 -2.79 11.03
CA THR A 211 -38.14 -3.47 10.73
C THR A 211 -38.19 -4.77 11.54
N THR A 212 -39.32 -5.47 11.50
CA THR A 212 -39.49 -6.76 12.19
C THR A 212 -39.84 -7.88 11.21
N ALA A 213 -39.40 -9.08 11.52
CA ALA A 213 -39.78 -10.28 10.79
C ALA A 213 -41.15 -10.80 11.25
N ASP A 214 -42.01 -11.16 10.30
CA ASP A 214 -43.34 -11.74 10.56
C ASP A 214 -43.28 -13.20 11.05
N GLU A 215 -44.44 -13.86 11.22
CA GLU A 215 -44.53 -15.26 11.65
C GLU A 215 -43.81 -16.26 10.71
N ARG A 216 -43.63 -15.89 9.44
CA ARG A 216 -42.92 -16.68 8.43
C ARG A 216 -41.45 -16.25 8.28
N GLY A 217 -40.97 -15.39 9.17
CA GLY A 217 -39.62 -14.82 9.13
C GLY A 217 -39.43 -13.79 8.02
N LYS A 218 -40.49 -13.33 7.35
CA LYS A 218 -40.38 -12.38 6.23
C LYS A 218 -40.25 -10.96 6.76
N PHE A 219 -39.34 -10.19 6.17
CA PHE A 219 -39.19 -8.76 6.44
C PHE A 219 -39.22 -7.95 5.14
N ARG A 220 -39.45 -6.64 5.29
CA ARG A 220 -39.37 -5.68 4.19
C ARG A 220 -38.90 -4.32 4.70
N PHE A 221 -38.00 -3.72 3.93
CA PHE A 221 -37.69 -2.30 3.96
C PHE A 221 -38.23 -1.65 2.68
N GLU A 222 -39.01 -0.60 2.86
CA GLU A 222 -39.53 0.21 1.75
C GLU A 222 -38.58 1.36 1.46
N ASN A 223 -38.33 1.64 0.18
CA ASN A 223 -37.48 2.75 -0.27
C ASN A 223 -36.10 2.75 0.41
N VAL A 224 -35.39 1.65 0.25
CA VAL A 224 -34.04 1.41 0.77
C VAL A 224 -33.09 2.49 0.29
N ARG A 225 -32.33 3.02 1.24
CA ARG A 225 -31.74 4.36 1.14
C ARG A 225 -30.25 4.31 0.83
N GLN A 226 -29.84 3.83 -0.35
CA GLN A 226 -28.42 3.85 -0.75
C GLN A 226 -28.19 3.86 -2.26
N ARG A 227 -27.96 5.02 -2.88
CA ARG A 227 -27.76 5.20 -4.34
C ARG A 227 -26.78 4.24 -5.02
N ARG A 228 -25.68 3.83 -4.35
CA ARG A 228 -24.66 2.90 -4.87
C ARG A 228 -23.98 2.13 -3.75
N GLY A 229 -23.54 0.91 -4.06
CA GLY A 229 -22.76 0.06 -3.16
C GLY A 229 -23.59 -1.04 -2.53
N SER A 230 -23.14 -1.52 -1.38
CA SER A 230 -23.81 -2.59 -0.66
C SER A 230 -24.32 -2.14 0.70
N ILE A 231 -25.42 -2.76 1.12
CA ILE A 231 -26.08 -2.50 2.40
C ILE A 231 -25.89 -3.75 3.25
N GLU A 232 -25.37 -3.54 4.45
CA GLU A 232 -25.21 -4.60 5.44
C GLU A 232 -26.48 -4.66 6.30
N ILE A 233 -27.19 -5.78 6.20
CA ILE A 233 -28.43 -6.06 6.94
C ILE A 233 -28.06 -6.95 8.11
N ARG A 234 -28.62 -6.67 9.29
CA ARG A 234 -28.35 -7.42 10.51
C ARG A 234 -29.65 -7.69 11.24
N ALA A 235 -29.94 -8.96 11.48
CA ALA A 235 -31.11 -9.38 12.24
C ALA A 235 -30.73 -9.93 13.62
N TYR A 236 -31.54 -9.58 14.63
CA TYR A 236 -31.36 -10.02 16.01
C TYR A 236 -32.69 -10.47 16.61
N LYS A 237 -32.65 -11.50 17.47
CA LYS A 237 -33.80 -11.84 18.33
C LYS A 237 -33.51 -11.42 19.76
N LEU A 238 -34.45 -10.72 20.37
CA LEU A 238 -34.39 -10.33 21.77
C LEU A 238 -35.24 -11.26 22.63
N ASP A 239 -34.85 -11.46 23.88
CA ASP A 239 -35.73 -12.00 24.93
C ASP A 239 -36.55 -10.90 25.62
N GLU A 240 -37.34 -11.26 26.63
CA GLU A 240 -38.19 -10.33 27.40
C GLU A 240 -37.37 -9.28 28.17
N ASP A 241 -36.12 -9.58 28.51
CA ASP A 241 -35.18 -8.68 29.20
C ASP A 241 -34.40 -7.79 28.22
N GLY A 242 -34.62 -7.94 26.91
CA GLY A 242 -33.91 -7.19 25.85
C GLY A 242 -32.51 -7.73 25.54
N ARG A 243 -32.15 -8.94 25.99
CA ARG A 243 -30.87 -9.59 25.65
C ARG A 243 -30.96 -10.23 24.27
N ILE A 244 -29.86 -10.15 23.52
CA ILE A 244 -29.75 -10.78 22.20
C ILE A 244 -29.56 -12.29 22.39
N THR A 245 -30.54 -13.06 21.94
CA THR A 245 -30.53 -14.55 21.99
C THR A 245 -30.24 -15.19 20.64
N PHE A 246 -30.42 -14.45 19.54
CA PHE A 246 -29.98 -14.83 18.20
C PHE A 246 -29.29 -13.64 17.52
N ALA A 247 -28.19 -13.93 16.82
CA ALA A 247 -27.42 -12.96 16.05
C ALA A 247 -27.05 -13.53 14.68
N PRO A 248 -26.59 -12.68 13.74
CA PRO A 248 -26.18 -13.13 12.41
C PRO A 248 -25.00 -14.10 12.49
N ASP A 249 -25.10 -15.23 11.80
CA ASP A 249 -24.00 -16.19 11.73
C ASP A 249 -22.98 -15.73 10.67
N MET A 250 -21.79 -15.37 11.12
CA MET A 250 -20.66 -14.95 10.29
C MET A 250 -19.82 -16.12 9.78
N GLY A 251 -20.13 -17.35 10.20
CA GLY A 251 -19.44 -18.55 9.78
C GLY A 251 -19.80 -19.02 8.37
N ARG A 252 -19.26 -20.20 8.01
CA ARG A 252 -19.45 -20.82 6.68
C ARG A 252 -20.91 -21.12 6.35
N GLU A 253 -21.67 -21.48 7.38
CA GLU A 253 -23.08 -21.88 7.27
C GLU A 253 -24.04 -20.68 7.22
N GLY A 254 -23.54 -19.49 7.58
CA GLY A 254 -24.27 -18.22 7.51
C GLY A 254 -23.71 -17.33 6.40
N ASN A 255 -23.07 -16.23 6.77
CA ASN A 255 -22.66 -15.14 5.88
C ASN A 255 -21.80 -15.54 4.67
N GLU A 256 -20.98 -16.60 4.73
CA GLU A 256 -20.22 -17.04 3.55
C GLU A 256 -21.13 -17.64 2.46
N MET A 257 -22.21 -18.33 2.85
CA MET A 257 -23.16 -18.98 1.93
C MET A 257 -24.40 -18.11 1.67
N TYR A 258 -24.85 -17.37 2.69
CA TYR A 258 -26.00 -16.48 2.72
C TYR A 258 -25.54 -15.09 3.19
N PRO A 259 -24.95 -14.27 2.29
CA PRO A 259 -24.35 -13.00 2.67
C PRO A 259 -25.37 -12.04 3.31
N ILE A 260 -24.96 -11.44 4.43
CA ILE A 260 -25.73 -10.38 5.10
C ILE A 260 -25.71 -9.05 4.33
N THR A 261 -24.88 -8.99 3.29
CA THR A 261 -24.63 -7.80 2.48
C THR A 261 -25.34 -7.93 1.14
N VAL A 262 -26.20 -6.95 0.83
CA VAL A 262 -26.95 -6.90 -0.43
C VAL A 262 -26.42 -5.77 -1.31
N ARG A 263 -26.13 -6.05 -2.58
CA ARG A 263 -25.73 -5.02 -3.56
C ARG A 263 -26.97 -4.32 -4.11
N ASN A 264 -26.96 -2.99 -4.11
CA ASN A 264 -28.08 -2.19 -4.60
C ASN A 264 -28.01 -1.95 -6.12
N ASP A 265 -28.08 -3.04 -6.89
CA ASP A 265 -27.90 -3.04 -8.34
C ASP A 265 -29.21 -3.33 -9.12
N TRP A 266 -30.28 -3.72 -8.42
CA TRP A 266 -31.54 -4.22 -8.99
C TRP A 266 -32.78 -3.62 -8.30
N TRP A 267 -33.91 -3.61 -9.01
CA TRP A 267 -35.15 -2.91 -8.60
C TRP A 267 -35.90 -3.55 -7.43
N GLU A 268 -35.87 -4.89 -7.35
CA GLU A 268 -36.33 -5.64 -6.18
C GLU A 268 -35.17 -6.48 -5.66
N LEU A 269 -34.79 -6.23 -4.42
CA LEU A 269 -33.75 -6.99 -3.74
C LEU A 269 -34.40 -8.02 -2.83
N GLU A 270 -33.99 -9.27 -2.97
CA GLU A 270 -34.39 -10.35 -2.08
C GLU A 270 -33.15 -10.98 -1.42
N MET A 271 -33.22 -11.23 -0.12
CA MET A 271 -32.13 -11.85 0.62
C MET A 271 -32.63 -12.85 1.66
N MET A 272 -31.72 -13.71 2.11
CA MET A 272 -31.91 -14.57 3.26
C MET A 272 -30.77 -14.32 4.24
N GLU A 273 -31.10 -14.11 5.51
CA GLU A 273 -30.13 -14.00 6.58
C GLU A 273 -30.32 -15.18 7.55
N VAL A 274 -29.21 -15.84 7.88
CA VAL A 274 -29.19 -16.99 8.78
C VAL A 274 -28.69 -16.57 10.15
N LEU A 275 -29.50 -16.83 11.17
CA LEU A 275 -29.18 -16.59 12.57
C LEU A 275 -28.78 -17.88 13.27
N PHE A 276 -28.03 -17.72 14.36
CA PHE A 276 -27.71 -18.80 15.30
C PHE A 276 -28.05 -18.37 16.73
N LYS A 277 -28.29 -19.35 17.61
CA LYS A 277 -28.53 -19.10 19.02
C LYS A 277 -27.23 -18.70 19.69
N CYS A 278 -27.21 -17.55 20.37
CA CYS A 278 -25.98 -16.97 20.89
C CYS A 278 -26.13 -16.31 22.27
N GLU A 279 -24.99 -16.04 22.89
CA GLU A 279 -24.82 -15.08 23.97
C GLU A 279 -23.89 -13.95 23.50
N ALA A 280 -23.94 -12.79 24.16
CA ALA A 280 -23.19 -11.59 23.78
C ALA A 280 -22.04 -11.30 24.75
N LEU A 281 -20.84 -11.11 24.23
CA LEU A 281 -19.64 -10.74 24.97
C LEU A 281 -19.16 -9.34 24.57
N SER A 282 -19.26 -8.38 25.50
CA SER A 282 -18.94 -6.97 25.27
C SER A 282 -17.47 -6.65 25.52
N LEU A 283 -16.89 -5.83 24.63
CA LEU A 283 -15.49 -5.45 24.57
C LEU A 283 -15.33 -3.92 24.55
N PHE A 284 -14.27 -3.42 25.19
CA PHE A 284 -13.96 -2.00 25.32
C PHE A 284 -12.46 -1.73 25.07
N ASP A 285 -12.08 -0.45 25.03
CA ASP A 285 -10.70 0.03 24.85
C ASP A 285 -10.07 -0.45 23.53
N LEU A 286 -10.82 -0.30 22.44
CA LEU A 286 -10.45 -0.79 21.10
C LEU A 286 -9.49 0.17 20.36
N VAL A 287 -8.46 0.63 21.08
CA VAL A 287 -7.49 1.61 20.61
C VAL A 287 -6.10 0.96 20.58
N ASP A 288 -5.38 1.17 19.49
CA ASP A 288 -3.98 0.78 19.38
C ASP A 288 -3.10 1.67 20.28
N PRO A 289 -2.42 1.14 21.31
CA PRO A 289 -1.62 1.95 22.25
C PRO A 289 -0.33 2.50 21.61
N ARG A 290 0.07 2.00 20.44
CA ARG A 290 1.24 2.50 19.71
C ARG A 290 0.85 3.71 18.85
N TYR A 291 -0.16 3.57 17.99
CA TYR A 291 -0.58 4.64 17.07
C TYR A 291 -1.65 5.57 17.66
N LEU A 292 -2.21 5.21 18.81
CA LEU A 292 -3.30 5.91 19.50
C LEU A 292 -4.54 6.11 18.63
N SER A 293 -4.79 5.18 17.71
CA SER A 293 -5.95 5.17 16.81
C SER A 293 -6.84 3.96 17.05
N ALA A 294 -8.14 4.11 16.79
CA ALA A 294 -9.10 3.01 16.88
C ALA A 294 -8.78 1.87 15.90
N LEU A 295 -9.04 0.63 16.31
CA LEU A 295 -8.77 -0.58 15.52
C LEU A 295 -9.81 -0.79 14.42
N ASP A 296 -9.47 -1.46 13.32
CA ASP A 296 -10.36 -1.57 12.15
C ASP A 296 -10.95 -2.96 11.93
N VAL A 297 -10.21 -4.00 12.33
CA VAL A 297 -10.52 -5.40 12.01
C VAL A 297 -10.64 -6.21 13.29
N LEU A 298 -11.64 -7.10 13.33
CA LEU A 298 -11.88 -8.05 14.42
C LEU A 298 -11.95 -9.47 13.85
N ASN A 299 -11.19 -10.38 14.45
CA ASN A 299 -11.24 -11.81 14.19
C ASN A 299 -11.56 -12.57 15.48
N VAL A 300 -12.35 -13.62 15.36
CA VAL A 300 -12.77 -14.49 16.47
C VAL A 300 -12.18 -15.88 16.21
N LEU A 301 -11.59 -16.49 17.25
CA LEU A 301 -11.06 -17.85 17.21
C LEU A 301 -11.65 -18.69 18.34
N SER A 302 -11.77 -19.98 18.12
CA SER A 302 -12.06 -20.99 19.14
C SER A 302 -10.79 -21.36 19.94
N PRO A 303 -10.90 -22.12 21.06
CA PRO A 303 -9.77 -22.45 21.92
C PRO A 303 -8.63 -23.19 21.19
N ASP A 304 -8.95 -23.99 20.17
CA ASP A 304 -8.03 -24.69 19.27
C ASP A 304 -7.35 -23.78 18.23
N ASN A 305 -7.59 -22.46 18.29
CA ASN A 305 -7.09 -21.44 17.37
C ASN A 305 -7.63 -21.55 15.93
N ALA A 306 -8.75 -22.23 15.73
CA ALA A 306 -9.51 -22.24 14.47
C ALA A 306 -10.57 -21.12 14.45
N VAL A 307 -11.13 -20.82 13.29
CA VAL A 307 -12.32 -19.97 13.20
C VAL A 307 -13.53 -20.80 13.68
N PRO A 308 -14.36 -20.30 14.61
CA PRO A 308 -15.53 -21.04 15.08
C PRO A 308 -16.50 -21.36 13.93
N VAL A 309 -17.20 -22.49 14.03
CA VAL A 309 -18.20 -22.87 13.02
C VAL A 309 -19.34 -21.85 12.97
N LYS A 310 -19.81 -21.41 14.14
CA LYS A 310 -20.85 -20.39 14.31
C LYS A 310 -20.36 -19.29 15.24
N TYR A 311 -20.41 -18.06 14.76
CA TYR A 311 -20.04 -16.89 15.55
C TYR A 311 -20.62 -15.63 14.90
N GLY A 312 -20.68 -14.54 15.64
CA GLY A 312 -21.05 -13.24 15.10
C GLY A 312 -20.28 -12.13 15.78
N TYR A 313 -20.31 -10.92 15.23
CA TYR A 313 -19.84 -9.74 15.94
C TYR A 313 -20.47 -8.48 15.38
N THR A 314 -20.63 -7.47 16.22
CA THR A 314 -21.06 -6.12 15.87
C THR A 314 -20.01 -5.13 16.31
N PHE A 315 -19.44 -4.43 15.33
CA PHE A 315 -18.39 -3.45 15.53
C PHE A 315 -18.56 -2.29 14.54
N LEU A 316 -18.03 -2.45 13.34
CA LEU A 316 -18.17 -1.50 12.24
C LEU A 316 -18.52 -2.25 10.94
N PRO A 317 -19.22 -1.58 10.01
CA PRO A 317 -19.39 -2.10 8.67
C PRO A 317 -18.03 -2.39 8.03
N GLN A 318 -17.97 -3.43 7.19
CA GLN A 318 -16.75 -3.76 6.47
C GLN A 318 -16.25 -2.55 5.66
N GLY A 319 -14.95 -2.22 5.78
CA GLY A 319 -14.32 -1.12 5.05
C GLY A 319 -14.43 0.26 5.70
N ALA A 320 -14.96 0.37 6.93
CA ALA A 320 -15.13 1.66 7.61
C ALA A 320 -13.83 2.44 7.93
N GLN A 321 -12.66 1.78 7.98
CA GLN A 321 -11.32 2.37 8.18
C GLN A 321 -11.28 3.49 9.23
N GLN A 322 -11.82 3.23 10.44
CA GLN A 322 -11.90 4.24 11.48
C GLN A 322 -10.55 4.71 12.02
N SER A 323 -9.47 3.91 11.87
CA SER A 323 -8.11 4.36 12.19
C SER A 323 -7.70 5.60 11.40
N GLN A 324 -8.33 5.85 10.25
CA GLN A 324 -8.09 7.01 9.41
C GLN A 324 -9.05 8.18 9.67
N LYS A 325 -10.08 8.01 10.50
CA LYS A 325 -11.07 9.07 10.79
C LYS A 325 -10.63 9.95 11.96
N GLU A 326 -10.96 11.23 11.91
CA GLU A 326 -10.71 12.18 13.01
C GLU A 326 -11.77 12.06 14.13
N LYS A 327 -13.00 11.67 13.78
CA LYS A 327 -14.18 11.65 14.67
C LYS A 327 -15.11 10.48 14.36
N ASN A 328 -16.17 10.32 15.17
CA ASN A 328 -17.18 9.26 15.04
C ASN A 328 -16.63 7.83 15.11
N ILE A 329 -15.58 7.62 15.91
CA ILE A 329 -14.97 6.31 16.13
C ILE A 329 -15.82 5.44 17.07
N VAL A 330 -15.68 4.13 16.94
CA VAL A 330 -16.33 3.11 17.76
C VAL A 330 -15.27 2.44 18.61
N VAL A 331 -15.37 2.64 19.94
CA VAL A 331 -14.43 2.13 20.95
C VAL A 331 -14.98 0.95 21.76
N ALA A 332 -16.09 0.36 21.30
CA ALA A 332 -16.70 -0.83 21.87
C ALA A 332 -17.18 -1.79 20.78
N ALA A 333 -17.14 -3.09 21.06
CA ALA A 333 -17.58 -4.14 20.15
C ALA A 333 -18.33 -5.21 20.93
N VAL A 334 -19.19 -5.94 20.25
CA VAL A 334 -19.88 -7.10 20.81
C VAL A 334 -19.56 -8.31 19.95
N VAL A 335 -19.14 -9.40 20.58
CA VAL A 335 -18.91 -10.69 19.92
C VAL A 335 -20.00 -11.65 20.37
N PHE A 336 -20.54 -12.43 19.43
CA PHE A 336 -21.56 -13.42 19.68
C PHE A 336 -20.98 -14.82 19.48
N GLY A 337 -21.24 -15.71 20.41
CA GLY A 337 -20.87 -17.12 20.32
C GLY A 337 -21.97 -18.01 20.88
N GLU A 338 -21.86 -19.31 20.63
CA GLU A 338 -22.82 -20.28 21.16
C GLU A 338 -22.82 -20.25 22.71
N PRO A 339 -23.96 -20.44 23.37
CA PRO A 339 -24.02 -20.47 24.84
C PRO A 339 -23.01 -21.46 25.44
N GLY A 340 -22.22 -21.01 26.40
CA GLY A 340 -21.17 -21.81 27.05
C GLY A 340 -19.88 -22.01 26.23
N SER A 341 -19.79 -21.45 25.02
CA SER A 341 -18.54 -21.47 24.25
C SER A 341 -17.49 -20.51 24.82
N LYS A 342 -16.21 -20.78 24.52
CA LYS A 342 -15.10 -19.88 24.80
C LYS A 342 -14.54 -19.32 23.51
N LEU A 343 -14.26 -18.03 23.47
CA LEU A 343 -13.75 -17.34 22.29
C LEU A 343 -12.47 -16.55 22.60
N LYS A 344 -11.53 -16.59 21.66
CA LYS A 344 -10.36 -15.72 21.60
C LYS A 344 -10.65 -14.59 20.61
N ILE A 345 -10.21 -13.37 20.92
CA ILE A 345 -10.51 -12.18 20.11
C ILE A 345 -9.21 -11.51 19.71
N LEU A 346 -9.05 -11.31 18.40
CA LEU A 346 -7.89 -10.66 17.81
C LEU A 346 -8.34 -9.41 17.07
N MET A 347 -7.67 -8.28 17.27
CA MET A 347 -7.94 -7.07 16.48
C MET A 347 -6.67 -6.39 16.01
N GLY A 348 -6.80 -5.63 14.92
CA GLY A 348 -5.73 -4.88 14.28
C GLY A 348 -6.27 -3.73 13.43
N THR A 349 -5.37 -2.91 12.87
CA THR A 349 -5.73 -1.87 11.88
C THR A 349 -5.76 -2.41 10.44
N SER A 350 -5.38 -3.67 10.25
CA SER A 350 -5.54 -4.38 8.98
C SER A 350 -5.67 -5.88 9.26
N LEU A 351 -5.91 -6.67 8.21
CA LEU A 351 -5.88 -8.15 8.31
C LEU A 351 -4.50 -8.68 8.77
N PHE A 352 -3.46 -7.85 8.65
CA PHE A 352 -2.10 -8.16 9.08
C PHE A 352 -1.69 -7.28 10.27
N GLY A 353 -0.94 -7.85 11.21
CA GLY A 353 -0.47 -7.14 12.41
C GLY A 353 -1.53 -7.07 13.51
N ILE A 354 -1.63 -8.14 14.30
CA ILE A 354 -2.48 -8.20 15.50
C ILE A 354 -1.91 -7.22 16.54
N LYS A 355 -2.75 -6.33 17.05
CA LYS A 355 -2.39 -5.29 18.03
C LYS A 355 -3.18 -5.41 19.34
N TYR A 356 -4.26 -6.16 19.31
CA TYR A 356 -5.15 -6.45 20.42
C TYR A 356 -5.38 -7.95 20.44
N LEU A 357 -4.97 -8.60 21.53
CA LEU A 357 -4.90 -10.06 21.66
C LEU A 357 -5.55 -10.44 22.98
N LEU A 358 -6.77 -10.98 22.92
CA LEU A 358 -7.49 -11.53 24.07
C LEU A 358 -7.58 -13.04 23.90
N THR A 359 -6.71 -13.76 24.58
CA THR A 359 -6.62 -15.22 24.54
C THR A 359 -6.90 -15.90 25.87
N ASN A 360 -6.97 -15.12 26.96
CA ASN A 360 -7.10 -15.61 28.33
C ASN A 360 -5.90 -16.50 28.72
N ALA A 361 -4.69 -15.95 28.56
CA ALA A 361 -3.47 -16.64 28.92
C ALA A 361 -3.37 -16.81 30.46
N PRO A 362 -2.83 -17.93 30.97
CA PRO A 362 -2.72 -18.16 32.40
C PRO A 362 -1.89 -17.10 33.11
N GLU A 363 -2.48 -16.49 34.15
CA GLU A 363 -1.83 -15.46 34.98
C GLU A 363 -0.55 -15.95 35.66
N GLU A 364 -0.47 -17.26 35.93
CA GLU A 364 0.69 -17.89 36.57
C GLU A 364 1.99 -17.65 35.79
N LEU A 365 1.94 -17.71 34.46
CA LEU A 365 3.11 -17.53 33.58
C LEU A 365 3.65 -16.10 33.62
N LEU A 366 2.81 -15.09 33.93
CA LEU A 366 3.26 -13.72 34.17
C LEU A 366 4.04 -13.61 35.51
N THR A 367 3.49 -14.22 36.55
CA THR A 367 4.09 -14.18 37.89
C THR A 367 5.36 -15.01 38.00
N HIS A 368 5.38 -16.18 37.36
CA HIS A 368 6.47 -17.15 37.36
C HIS A 368 6.88 -17.42 35.91
N PRO A 369 7.70 -16.53 35.33
CA PRO A 369 8.20 -16.69 33.97
C PRO A 369 9.07 -17.94 33.86
N ILE A 370 9.02 -18.57 32.70
CA ILE A 370 9.73 -19.82 32.45
C ILE A 370 11.22 -19.56 32.13
N SER A 371 12.05 -20.58 32.32
CA SER A 371 13.43 -20.56 31.83
C SER A 371 13.52 -20.94 30.33
N PRO A 372 14.62 -20.59 29.62
CA PRO A 372 14.84 -21.05 28.24
C PRO A 372 14.80 -22.58 28.08
N GLU A 373 15.20 -23.33 29.11
CA GLU A 373 15.20 -24.79 29.09
C GLU A 373 13.77 -25.36 29.10
N GLU A 374 12.89 -24.74 29.89
CA GLU A 374 11.47 -25.10 30.07
C GLU A 374 10.60 -24.76 28.85
N ALA A 375 11.09 -23.91 27.94
CA ALA A 375 10.37 -23.56 26.72
C ALA A 375 10.14 -24.80 25.84
N SER A 376 8.87 -25.19 25.71
CA SER A 376 8.38 -26.32 24.92
C SER A 376 7.11 -25.97 24.13
N PRO A 377 6.76 -26.73 23.07
CA PRO A 377 5.50 -26.54 22.34
C PRO A 377 4.25 -26.63 23.22
N GLU A 378 4.28 -27.48 24.26
CA GLU A 378 3.17 -27.65 25.22
C GLU A 378 2.96 -26.40 26.07
N VAL A 379 4.07 -25.78 26.52
CA VAL A 379 4.02 -24.51 27.26
C VAL A 379 3.51 -23.37 26.37
N LEU A 380 3.89 -23.37 25.09
CA LEU A 380 3.37 -22.40 24.12
C LEU A 380 1.86 -22.59 23.88
N GLU A 381 1.38 -23.81 23.77
CA GLU A 381 -0.06 -24.11 23.65
C GLU A 381 -0.85 -23.61 24.86
N ARG A 382 -0.32 -23.84 26.08
CA ARG A 382 -0.89 -23.30 27.32
C ARG A 382 -0.86 -21.76 27.34
N ALA A 383 0.22 -21.14 26.86
CA ALA A 383 0.35 -19.68 26.78
C ALA A 383 -0.59 -19.02 25.76
N LEU A 384 -0.99 -19.75 24.70
CA LEU A 384 -2.00 -19.30 23.75
C LEU A 384 -3.41 -19.22 24.36
N GLY A 385 -3.59 -19.67 25.61
CA GLY A 385 -4.82 -19.51 26.38
C GLY A 385 -6.01 -20.33 25.88
N GLU A 386 -7.11 -20.32 26.63
CA GLU A 386 -8.32 -21.09 26.34
C GLU A 386 -9.48 -20.24 25.80
N GLY A 387 -9.31 -18.92 25.71
CA GLY A 387 -10.38 -17.98 25.39
C GLY A 387 -11.23 -17.57 26.61
N TYR A 388 -12.08 -16.58 26.39
CA TYR A 388 -13.02 -16.03 27.37
C TYR A 388 -14.40 -16.65 27.17
N SER A 389 -15.11 -16.93 28.27
CA SER A 389 -16.47 -17.47 28.21
C SER A 389 -17.43 -16.40 27.68
N VAL A 390 -18.25 -16.74 26.70
CA VAL A 390 -19.27 -15.80 26.19
C VAL A 390 -20.32 -15.50 27.28
N SER A 391 -20.55 -16.45 28.19
CA SER A 391 -21.48 -16.31 29.31
C SER A 391 -21.04 -15.29 30.36
N ASP A 392 -19.78 -14.81 30.33
CA ASP A 392 -19.31 -13.74 31.21
C ASP A 392 -19.98 -12.39 30.86
N GLY A 393 -20.50 -12.23 29.64
CA GLY A 393 -21.21 -11.04 29.16
C GLY A 393 -20.31 -9.82 28.89
N ILE A 394 -19.26 -9.61 29.68
CA ILE A 394 -18.37 -8.46 29.59
C ILE A 394 -16.92 -8.80 29.95
N ILE A 395 -15.98 -8.34 29.13
CA ILE A 395 -14.55 -8.42 29.45
C ILE A 395 -14.12 -7.14 30.19
N THR A 396 -14.00 -7.23 31.52
CA THR A 396 -13.50 -6.12 32.34
C THR A 396 -11.98 -5.94 32.22
N PHE A 397 -11.51 -4.70 32.26
CA PHE A 397 -10.09 -4.31 32.22
C PHE A 397 -9.33 -4.84 30.98
N PRO A 398 -9.83 -4.58 29.77
CA PRO A 398 -9.27 -5.11 28.53
C PRO A 398 -7.80 -4.74 28.33
N SER A 399 -7.37 -3.51 28.59
CA SER A 399 -5.97 -3.08 28.41
C SER A 399 -4.97 -3.93 29.19
N TYR A 400 -5.29 -4.28 30.44
CA TYR A 400 -4.47 -5.17 31.25
C TYR A 400 -4.47 -6.61 30.71
N LYS A 401 -5.64 -7.14 30.36
CA LYS A 401 -5.79 -8.50 29.84
C LYS A 401 -5.05 -8.68 28.51
N VAL A 402 -5.17 -7.71 27.60
CA VAL A 402 -4.46 -7.70 26.33
C VAL A 402 -2.95 -7.65 26.55
N ALA A 403 -2.47 -6.70 27.36
CA ALA A 403 -1.04 -6.59 27.65
C ALA A 403 -0.48 -7.87 28.25
N LYS A 404 -1.20 -8.48 29.20
CA LYS A 404 -0.82 -9.76 29.80
C LYS A 404 -0.79 -10.89 28.77
N ASP A 405 -1.85 -11.05 27.98
CA ASP A 405 -1.96 -12.14 27.02
C ASP A 405 -0.84 -12.04 25.96
N MET A 406 -0.53 -10.83 25.49
CA MET A 406 0.62 -10.56 24.61
C MET A 406 1.94 -10.90 25.30
N TRP A 407 2.16 -10.39 26.51
CA TRP A 407 3.37 -10.62 27.28
C TRP A 407 3.63 -12.11 27.53
N VAL A 408 2.62 -12.88 27.97
CA VAL A 408 2.78 -14.30 28.28
C VAL A 408 3.16 -15.10 27.02
N ILE A 409 2.52 -14.81 25.88
CA ILE A 409 2.84 -15.48 24.62
C ILE A 409 4.27 -15.13 24.17
N ASP A 410 4.66 -13.87 24.32
CA ASP A 410 5.99 -13.42 23.93
C ASP A 410 7.10 -13.91 24.84
N ASP A 411 6.86 -14.06 26.15
CA ASP A 411 7.86 -14.64 27.06
C ASP A 411 8.21 -16.05 26.57
N VAL A 412 7.21 -16.92 26.31
CA VAL A 412 7.48 -18.27 25.81
C VAL A 412 8.22 -18.25 24.47
N ARG A 413 7.85 -17.36 23.55
CA ARG A 413 8.53 -17.20 22.25
C ARG A 413 9.96 -16.71 22.40
N LEU A 414 10.21 -15.71 23.26
CA LEU A 414 11.52 -15.16 23.54
C LEU A 414 12.43 -16.21 24.21
N LYS A 415 11.91 -16.97 25.17
CA LYS A 415 12.64 -18.08 25.79
C LYS A 415 12.95 -19.18 24.78
N THR A 416 12.03 -19.48 23.87
CA THR A 416 12.27 -20.41 22.76
C THR A 416 13.38 -19.90 21.83
N LEU A 417 13.36 -18.61 21.45
CA LEU A 417 14.41 -18.00 20.63
C LEU A 417 15.77 -18.00 21.36
N ALA A 418 15.78 -17.65 22.64
CA ALA A 418 16.98 -17.61 23.47
C ALA A 418 17.62 -18.99 23.64
N LYS A 419 16.82 -20.06 23.75
CA LYS A 419 17.27 -21.46 23.75
C LYS A 419 18.12 -21.81 22.52
N TYR A 420 17.85 -21.17 21.38
CA TYR A 420 18.56 -21.36 20.11
C TYR A 420 19.52 -20.20 19.77
N ALA A 421 20.01 -19.47 20.78
CA ALA A 421 20.96 -18.36 20.65
C ALA A 421 20.46 -17.15 19.83
N VAL A 422 19.15 -17.04 19.59
CA VAL A 422 18.55 -15.88 18.94
C VAL A 422 18.05 -14.95 20.04
N ARG A 423 18.85 -13.94 20.38
CA ARG A 423 18.51 -12.93 21.39
C ARG A 423 18.55 -11.54 20.79
N ASN A 424 17.65 -10.69 21.25
CA ASN A 424 17.60 -9.28 20.89
C ASN A 424 17.45 -8.45 22.16
N GLU A 425 18.54 -7.83 22.61
CA GLU A 425 18.59 -7.06 23.86
C GLU A 425 17.50 -5.98 23.92
N ARG A 426 17.22 -5.30 22.79
CA ARG A 426 16.17 -4.28 22.72
C ARG A 426 14.79 -4.86 23.02
N ILE A 427 14.48 -6.02 22.44
CA ILE A 427 13.16 -6.65 22.64
C ILE A 427 13.05 -7.15 24.07
N GLU A 428 14.10 -7.76 24.61
CA GLU A 428 14.14 -8.20 26.02
C GLU A 428 13.98 -7.03 26.99
N GLU A 429 14.56 -5.86 26.71
CA GLU A 429 14.38 -4.66 27.54
C GLU A 429 12.92 -4.19 27.54
N LEU A 430 12.29 -4.06 26.36
CA LEU A 430 10.88 -3.70 26.25
C LEU A 430 9.99 -4.70 26.99
N HIS A 431 10.26 -5.99 26.82
CA HIS A 431 9.51 -7.08 27.42
C HIS A 431 9.62 -7.10 28.95
N ASN A 432 10.83 -6.88 29.49
CA ASN A 432 11.04 -6.79 30.94
C ASN A 432 10.38 -5.55 31.55
N ARG A 433 10.42 -4.39 30.87
CA ARG A 433 9.72 -3.18 31.30
C ARG A 433 8.20 -3.37 31.29
N ALA A 434 7.66 -4.02 30.25
CA ALA A 434 6.24 -4.35 30.19
C ALA A 434 5.81 -5.25 31.36
N ARG A 435 6.62 -6.26 31.71
CA ARG A 435 6.37 -7.10 32.90
C ARG A 435 6.28 -6.26 34.17
N LYS A 436 7.23 -5.34 34.37
CA LYS A 436 7.27 -4.47 35.54
C LYS A 436 5.98 -3.64 35.63
N ALA A 437 5.57 -3.01 34.53
CA ALA A 437 4.33 -2.24 34.45
C ALA A 437 3.07 -3.12 34.70
N LEU A 438 3.03 -4.36 34.20
CA LEU A 438 1.94 -5.31 34.51
C LEU A 438 1.87 -5.67 36.00
N MET A 439 3.02 -5.89 36.64
CA MET A 439 3.08 -6.19 38.07
C MET A 439 2.64 -4.98 38.91
N GLU A 440 3.07 -3.77 38.54
CA GLU A 440 2.61 -2.52 39.17
C GLU A 440 1.10 -2.32 38.99
N ALA A 441 0.57 -2.51 37.78
CA ALA A 441 -0.86 -2.47 37.52
C ALA A 441 -1.62 -3.43 38.44
N ARG A 442 -1.15 -4.68 38.57
CA ARG A 442 -1.76 -5.66 39.47
C ARG A 442 -1.80 -5.17 40.92
N GLU A 443 -0.73 -4.56 41.42
CA GLU A 443 -0.68 -4.00 42.78
C GLU A 443 -1.61 -2.80 42.95
N TYR A 444 -1.69 -1.89 41.96
CA TYR A 444 -2.64 -0.78 41.99
C TYR A 444 -4.08 -1.23 41.96
N LYS A 445 -4.40 -2.28 41.18
CA LYS A 445 -5.73 -2.90 41.15
C LYS A 445 -6.11 -3.48 42.51
N LYS A 446 -5.19 -4.18 43.19
CA LYS A 446 -5.42 -4.68 44.57
C LYS A 446 -5.68 -3.55 45.57
N LYS A 447 -5.03 -2.39 45.38
CA LYS A 447 -5.20 -1.19 46.20
C LYS A 447 -6.37 -0.29 45.76
N LEU A 448 -7.16 -0.70 44.76
CA LEU A 448 -8.26 0.08 44.18
C LEU A 448 -7.85 1.46 43.60
N GLN A 449 -6.58 1.62 43.20
CA GLN A 449 -6.05 2.84 42.56
C GLN A 449 -6.21 2.74 41.03
N TYR A 450 -7.44 2.98 40.54
CA TYR A 450 -7.80 2.73 39.14
C TYR A 450 -7.11 3.66 38.12
N ASP A 451 -6.82 4.90 38.52
CA ASP A 451 -6.06 5.87 37.74
C ASP A 451 -4.65 5.33 37.40
N LYS A 452 -3.93 4.89 38.43
CA LYS A 452 -2.59 4.32 38.29
C LYS A 452 -2.62 2.95 37.61
N PHE A 453 -3.65 2.15 37.91
CA PHE A 453 -3.86 0.86 37.25
C PHE A 453 -3.97 1.01 35.73
N ILE A 454 -4.81 1.94 35.25
CA ILE A 454 -4.99 2.17 33.81
C ILE A 454 -3.70 2.73 33.18
N ALA A 455 -3.01 3.66 33.84
CA ALA A 455 -1.74 4.20 33.36
C ALA A 455 -0.69 3.09 33.17
N SER A 456 -0.47 2.23 34.18
CA SER A 456 0.48 1.12 34.11
C SER A 456 0.05 0.03 33.12
N ALA A 457 -1.25 -0.25 32.99
CA ALA A 457 -1.76 -1.21 31.99
C ALA A 457 -1.56 -0.71 30.56
N ARG A 458 -1.82 0.58 30.28
CA ARG A 458 -1.58 1.22 28.98
C ARG A 458 -0.09 1.31 28.66
N GLU A 459 0.76 1.56 29.66
CA GLU A 459 2.21 1.51 29.50
C GLU A 459 2.69 0.12 29.09
N ALA A 460 2.29 -0.93 29.83
CA ALA A 460 2.62 -2.30 29.50
C ALA A 460 2.15 -2.69 28.09
N TRP A 461 0.91 -2.33 27.74
CA TRP A 461 0.35 -2.63 26.43
C TRP A 461 1.11 -1.90 25.31
N GLY A 462 1.47 -0.63 25.48
CA GLY A 462 2.23 0.13 24.49
C GLY A 462 3.63 -0.45 24.25
N LEU A 463 4.30 -0.93 25.31
CA LEU A 463 5.60 -1.60 25.20
C LEU A 463 5.47 -2.93 24.44
N GLU A 464 4.48 -3.78 24.78
CA GLU A 464 4.26 -5.06 24.10
C GLU A 464 3.69 -4.89 22.69
N ALA A 465 2.89 -3.87 22.41
CA ALA A 465 2.43 -3.54 21.05
C ALA A 465 3.60 -3.19 20.11
N ARG A 466 4.76 -2.80 20.68
CA ARG A 466 6.02 -2.64 19.97
C ARG A 466 6.86 -3.92 19.98
N GLY A 467 6.94 -4.63 21.09
CA GLY A 467 7.71 -5.86 21.25
C GLY A 467 7.17 -7.05 20.45
N TYR A 468 5.86 -7.29 20.51
CA TYR A 468 5.19 -8.46 19.93
C TYR A 468 5.40 -8.65 18.42
N PRO A 469 5.22 -7.61 17.57
CA PRO A 469 5.58 -7.72 16.16
C PRO A 469 7.07 -8.03 15.98
N ASP A 470 7.94 -7.36 16.73
CA ASP A 470 9.40 -7.54 16.64
C ASP A 470 9.81 -8.99 17.03
N VAL A 471 9.18 -9.61 18.03
CA VAL A 471 9.40 -11.02 18.44
C VAL A 471 8.97 -11.97 17.31
N LYS A 472 7.75 -11.80 16.81
CA LYS A 472 7.19 -12.63 15.73
C LYS A 472 8.01 -12.49 14.44
N ASP A 473 8.42 -11.27 14.10
CA ASP A 473 9.23 -11.00 12.92
C ASP A 473 10.63 -11.57 13.07
N THR A 474 11.24 -11.54 14.27
CA THR A 474 12.53 -12.21 14.52
C THR A 474 12.46 -13.72 14.25
N ALA A 475 11.36 -14.38 14.68
CA ALA A 475 11.15 -15.80 14.40
C ALA A 475 10.94 -16.07 12.90
N ASN A 476 10.13 -15.25 12.22
CA ASN A 476 9.88 -15.36 10.78
C ASN A 476 11.11 -15.05 9.94
N ASP A 477 11.90 -14.06 10.32
CA ASP A 477 13.14 -13.66 9.64
C ASP A 477 14.15 -14.80 9.63
N THR A 478 14.23 -15.55 10.73
CA THR A 478 15.05 -16.76 10.83
C THR A 478 14.64 -17.81 9.79
N VAL A 479 13.35 -17.97 9.51
CA VAL A 479 12.82 -18.90 8.49
C VAL A 479 12.96 -18.34 7.07
N ARG A 480 12.75 -17.03 6.86
CA ARG A 480 12.89 -16.41 5.53
C ARG A 480 14.35 -16.40 5.07
N GLY A 481 15.28 -16.18 5.99
CA GLY A 481 16.72 -16.24 5.72
C GLY A 481 17.15 -17.57 5.11
N ILE A 482 16.64 -18.70 5.62
CA ILE A 482 17.02 -20.02 5.12
C ILE A 482 16.60 -20.28 3.67
N VAL A 483 15.48 -19.70 3.21
CA VAL A 483 14.99 -19.85 1.83
C VAL A 483 16.02 -19.33 0.84
N PHE A 484 16.64 -18.17 1.13
CA PHE A 484 17.68 -17.58 0.30
C PHE A 484 18.92 -18.49 0.23
N TYR A 485 19.39 -18.99 1.37
CA TYR A 485 20.55 -19.87 1.40
C TYR A 485 20.28 -21.23 0.73
N PHE A 486 19.06 -21.76 0.79
CA PHE A 486 18.68 -22.94 0.00
C PHE A 486 18.64 -22.68 -1.51
N ALA A 487 18.15 -21.52 -1.93
CA ALA A 487 18.22 -21.12 -3.34
C ALA A 487 19.67 -21.03 -3.82
N LEU A 488 20.57 -20.49 -2.99
CA LEU A 488 22.00 -20.40 -3.28
C LEU A 488 22.73 -21.74 -3.14
N LEU A 489 22.17 -22.69 -2.39
CA LEU A 489 22.77 -24.00 -2.17
C LEU A 489 22.75 -24.87 -3.44
N LEU A 490 21.75 -24.70 -4.31
CA LEU A 490 21.69 -25.40 -5.61
C LEU A 490 22.88 -25.06 -6.52
N PRO A 491 23.13 -23.78 -6.90
CA PRO A 491 24.30 -23.43 -7.69
C PRO A 491 25.61 -23.69 -6.93
N PHE A 492 25.65 -23.49 -5.62
CA PHE A 492 26.82 -23.85 -4.81
C PHE A 492 27.20 -25.32 -4.94
N SER A 493 26.24 -26.23 -4.82
CA SER A 493 26.48 -27.67 -4.88
C SER A 493 26.97 -28.09 -6.26
N PHE A 494 26.41 -27.48 -7.31
CA PHE A 494 26.86 -27.68 -8.69
C PHE A 494 28.27 -27.15 -8.92
N PHE A 495 28.59 -25.94 -8.45
CA PHE A 495 29.92 -25.36 -8.61
C PHE A 495 30.98 -26.11 -7.80
N LEU A 496 30.63 -26.57 -6.60
CA LEU A 496 31.52 -27.36 -5.77
C LEU A 496 31.78 -28.74 -6.38
N GLU A 497 30.78 -29.38 -7.00
CA GLU A 497 30.98 -30.61 -7.79
C GLU A 497 31.99 -30.37 -8.92
N ARG A 498 31.82 -29.27 -9.67
CA ARG A 498 32.70 -28.92 -10.78
C ARG A 498 34.15 -28.65 -10.33
N LEU A 499 34.32 -28.05 -9.15
CA LEU A 499 35.65 -27.73 -8.60
C LEU A 499 36.36 -28.97 -8.05
N LEU A 500 35.64 -29.84 -7.32
CA LEU A 500 36.23 -31.02 -6.64
C LEU A 500 36.37 -32.23 -7.56
N PHE A 501 35.29 -32.61 -8.27
CA PHE A 501 35.21 -33.87 -9.01
C PHE A 501 35.29 -33.67 -10.52
N GLY A 502 34.51 -32.73 -11.05
CA GLY A 502 34.42 -32.40 -12.47
C GLY A 502 34.03 -33.60 -13.35
N PHE A 503 32.93 -34.29 -13.01
CA PHE A 503 32.49 -35.46 -13.76
C PHE A 503 32.01 -35.07 -15.18
N THR A 504 32.44 -35.84 -16.18
CA THR A 504 32.06 -35.65 -17.59
C THR A 504 30.72 -36.28 -17.93
N ARG A 505 30.32 -37.35 -17.22
CA ARG A 505 28.99 -37.99 -17.38
C ARG A 505 27.95 -37.22 -16.57
N ILE A 506 26.91 -36.73 -17.25
CA ILE A 506 25.79 -35.97 -16.63
C ILE A 506 25.18 -36.72 -15.45
N THR A 507 25.04 -38.04 -15.52
CA THR A 507 24.49 -38.86 -14.43
C THR A 507 25.35 -38.81 -13.16
N LYS A 508 26.67 -38.94 -13.29
CA LYS A 508 27.61 -38.82 -12.17
C LYS A 508 27.67 -37.39 -11.64
N GLN A 509 27.56 -36.41 -12.54
CA GLN A 509 27.57 -35.00 -12.20
C GLN A 509 26.34 -34.59 -11.36
N VAL A 510 25.14 -34.98 -11.82
CA VAL A 510 23.87 -34.75 -11.09
C VAL A 510 23.89 -35.50 -9.76
N GLY A 511 24.36 -36.76 -9.75
CA GLY A 511 24.51 -37.54 -8.53
C GLY A 511 25.44 -36.88 -7.50
N ALA A 512 26.63 -36.44 -7.91
CA ALA A 512 27.58 -35.77 -7.03
C ALA A 512 27.08 -34.41 -6.53
N THR A 513 26.41 -33.64 -7.39
CA THR A 513 25.75 -32.38 -7.00
C THR A 513 24.68 -32.64 -5.94
N ALA A 514 23.86 -33.68 -6.10
CA ALA A 514 22.83 -34.06 -5.14
C ALA A 514 23.44 -34.51 -3.79
N VAL A 515 24.54 -35.28 -3.81
CA VAL A 515 25.24 -35.70 -2.59
C VAL A 515 25.81 -34.49 -1.84
N ILE A 516 26.46 -33.54 -2.54
CA ILE A 516 26.95 -32.30 -1.93
C ILE A 516 25.81 -31.48 -1.34
N PHE A 517 24.71 -31.33 -2.08
CA PHE A 517 23.52 -30.60 -1.63
C PHE A 517 22.95 -31.19 -0.33
N VAL A 518 22.80 -32.52 -0.26
CA VAL A 518 22.34 -33.21 0.95
C VAL A 518 23.36 -33.08 2.09
N ALA A 519 24.66 -33.23 1.82
CA ALA A 519 25.68 -33.11 2.86
C ALA A 519 25.70 -31.72 3.50
N VAL A 520 25.63 -30.66 2.70
CA VAL A 520 25.58 -29.28 3.22
C VAL A 520 24.24 -28.99 3.90
N PHE A 521 23.14 -29.54 3.40
CA PHE A 521 21.85 -29.48 4.08
C PHE A 521 21.91 -30.09 5.48
N LEU A 522 22.55 -31.25 5.66
CA LEU A 522 22.74 -31.86 6.98
C LEU A 522 23.56 -30.95 7.90
N VAL A 523 24.61 -30.31 7.40
CA VAL A 523 25.37 -29.31 8.17
C VAL A 523 24.46 -28.14 8.58
N LEU A 524 23.68 -27.59 7.66
CA LEU A 524 22.73 -26.51 7.96
C LEU A 524 21.66 -26.94 8.98
N GLN A 525 21.18 -28.18 8.90
CA GLN A 525 20.21 -28.73 9.85
C GLN A 525 20.76 -28.71 11.29
N PHE A 526 22.05 -28.99 11.47
CA PHE A 526 22.67 -28.92 12.78
C PHE A 526 22.97 -27.48 13.20
N VAL A 527 23.41 -26.62 12.31
CA VAL A 527 24.00 -25.33 12.69
C VAL A 527 22.98 -24.20 12.71
N HIS A 528 21.99 -24.20 11.80
CA HIS A 528 21.04 -23.10 11.66
C HIS A 528 19.83 -23.25 12.60
N PRO A 529 19.47 -22.22 13.39
CA PRO A 529 18.36 -22.29 14.36
C PRO A 529 16.97 -22.52 13.75
N ALA A 530 16.74 -22.18 12.47
CA ALA A 530 15.43 -22.28 11.82
C ALA A 530 14.84 -23.70 11.85
N PHE A 531 15.69 -24.73 11.73
CA PHE A 531 15.27 -26.14 11.72
C PHE A 531 14.73 -26.61 13.06
N SER A 532 15.09 -25.94 14.15
CA SER A 532 14.60 -26.25 15.49
C SER A 532 13.38 -25.39 15.87
N LEU A 533 13.24 -24.20 15.26
CA LEU A 533 12.13 -23.28 15.52
C LEU A 533 10.85 -23.63 14.74
N SER A 534 10.98 -24.24 13.57
CA SER A 534 9.83 -24.56 12.71
C SER A 534 10.08 -25.79 11.83
N ARG A 535 8.99 -26.44 11.41
CA ARG A 535 9.03 -27.50 10.39
C ARG A 535 9.14 -26.95 8.97
N SER A 536 8.90 -25.64 8.76
CA SER A 536 8.91 -25.01 7.44
C SER A 536 10.20 -25.25 6.64
N PRO A 537 11.43 -25.21 7.21
CA PRO A 537 12.66 -25.51 6.45
C PRO A 537 12.66 -26.88 5.78
N TYR A 538 12.11 -27.92 6.40
CA TYR A 538 12.01 -29.24 5.80
C TYR A 538 11.08 -29.24 4.58
N VAL A 539 9.95 -28.53 4.67
CA VAL A 539 9.00 -28.36 3.56
C VAL A 539 9.63 -27.55 2.42
N ILE A 540 10.35 -26.47 2.75
CA ILE A 540 11.05 -25.65 1.77
C ILE A 540 12.12 -26.49 1.05
N PHE A 541 12.90 -27.29 1.78
CA PHE A 541 13.87 -28.21 1.21
C PHE A 541 13.22 -29.19 0.23
N GLN A 542 12.12 -29.84 0.62
CA GLN A 542 11.35 -30.71 -0.27
C GLN A 542 10.90 -29.97 -1.54
N GLY A 543 10.45 -28.72 -1.41
CA GLY A 543 10.11 -27.87 -2.55
C GLY A 543 11.29 -27.63 -3.51
N PHE A 544 12.49 -27.35 -3.00
CA PHE A 544 13.69 -27.19 -3.84
C PHE A 544 14.11 -28.49 -4.52
N VAL A 545 13.95 -29.64 -3.87
CA VAL A 545 14.21 -30.96 -4.47
C VAL A 545 13.23 -31.22 -5.63
N ILE A 546 11.93 -30.97 -5.42
CA ILE A 546 10.90 -31.09 -6.46
C ILE A 546 11.19 -30.14 -7.62
N LEU A 547 11.56 -28.88 -7.33
CA LEU A 547 11.92 -27.89 -8.35
C LEU A 547 13.14 -28.33 -9.16
N ALA A 548 14.19 -28.86 -8.50
CA ALA A 548 15.38 -29.35 -9.17
C ALA A 548 15.09 -30.55 -10.08
N MET A 549 14.29 -31.51 -9.62
CA MET A 549 13.83 -32.63 -10.44
C MET A 549 12.98 -32.15 -11.63
N GLY A 550 12.07 -31.19 -11.40
CA GLY A 550 11.26 -30.57 -12.44
C GLY A 550 12.08 -29.88 -13.51
N MET A 551 13.15 -29.16 -13.15
CA MET A 551 14.07 -28.54 -14.10
C MET A 551 14.80 -29.56 -14.97
N VAL A 552 15.23 -30.70 -14.40
CA VAL A 552 15.86 -31.78 -15.17
C VAL A 552 14.87 -32.38 -16.18
N VAL A 553 13.64 -32.65 -15.75
CA VAL A 553 12.59 -33.17 -16.64
C VAL A 553 12.27 -32.16 -17.75
N LEU A 554 12.09 -30.88 -17.41
CA LEU A 554 11.84 -29.82 -18.38
C LEU A 554 12.99 -29.70 -19.38
N ALA A 555 14.24 -29.77 -18.92
CA ALA A 555 15.41 -29.73 -19.81
C ALA A 555 15.44 -30.93 -20.78
N LEU A 556 15.08 -32.13 -20.31
CA LEU A 556 14.97 -33.32 -21.17
C LEU A 556 13.84 -33.16 -22.20
N VAL A 557 12.69 -32.62 -21.81
CA VAL A 557 11.55 -32.36 -22.71
C VAL A 557 11.93 -31.33 -23.77
N VAL A 558 12.52 -30.20 -23.37
CA VAL A 558 12.98 -29.14 -24.30
C VAL A 558 14.06 -29.68 -25.24
N SER A 559 15.00 -30.50 -24.72
CA SER A 559 16.03 -31.15 -25.54
C SER A 559 15.42 -32.05 -26.61
N LYS A 560 14.45 -32.91 -26.23
CA LYS A 560 13.76 -33.82 -27.13
C LYS A 560 12.87 -33.07 -28.13
N PHE A 561 12.16 -32.04 -27.68
CA PHE A 561 11.36 -31.18 -28.55
C PHE A 561 12.23 -30.47 -29.59
N ASN A 562 13.36 -29.89 -29.18
CA ASN A 562 14.31 -29.27 -30.11
C ASN A 562 14.90 -30.27 -31.11
N GLN A 563 15.12 -31.53 -30.71
CA GLN A 563 15.55 -32.58 -31.63
C GLN A 563 14.47 -32.91 -32.68
N GLU A 564 13.21 -33.02 -32.27
CA GLU A 564 12.09 -33.31 -33.18
C GLU A 564 11.76 -32.11 -34.08
N MET A 565 11.81 -30.88 -33.56
CA MET A 565 11.67 -29.67 -34.38
C MET A 565 12.76 -29.57 -35.45
N LYS A 566 14.01 -29.94 -35.12
CA LYS A 566 15.10 -30.01 -36.10
C LYS A 566 14.86 -31.11 -37.15
N LYS A 567 14.28 -32.24 -36.79
CA LYS A 567 13.89 -33.28 -37.75
C LYS A 567 12.78 -32.79 -38.68
N MET A 568 11.69 -32.20 -38.15
CA MET A 568 10.59 -31.68 -38.95
C MET A 568 11.05 -30.61 -39.94
N LYS A 569 11.86 -29.63 -39.51
CA LYS A 569 12.43 -28.62 -40.42
C LYS A 569 13.26 -29.24 -41.56
N ARG A 570 14.03 -30.30 -41.29
CA ARG A 570 14.81 -31.01 -42.32
C ARG A 570 13.93 -31.68 -43.37
N THR A 571 12.76 -32.18 -42.97
CA THR A 571 11.85 -32.92 -43.86
C THR A 571 11.03 -31.98 -44.77
N THR A 572 10.73 -30.76 -44.32
CA THR A 572 9.87 -29.83 -45.08
C THR A 572 10.62 -28.91 -46.05
N SER A 573 11.83 -28.43 -45.73
CA SER A 573 12.53 -27.42 -46.56
C SER A 573 13.75 -27.93 -47.33
N GLY A 574 14.29 -29.12 -47.04
CA GLY A 574 15.47 -29.68 -47.75
C GLY A 574 16.77 -28.86 -47.64
N VAL A 575 16.79 -27.78 -46.84
CA VAL A 575 17.94 -26.89 -46.65
C VAL A 575 18.64 -27.18 -45.32
N TYR A 576 19.96 -27.38 -45.38
CA TYR A 576 20.81 -27.57 -44.21
C TYR A 576 21.13 -26.22 -43.56
N GLU A 577 20.34 -25.81 -42.57
CA GLU A 577 20.65 -24.64 -41.74
C GLU A 577 21.34 -25.08 -40.44
N THR A 578 22.65 -24.85 -40.32
CA THR A 578 23.39 -24.99 -39.06
C THR A 578 23.52 -23.64 -38.38
N ASP A 579 22.45 -23.18 -37.74
CA ASP A 579 22.54 -22.06 -36.81
C ASP A 579 22.81 -22.63 -35.39
N VAL A 580 24.06 -22.46 -34.93
CA VAL A 580 24.40 -22.65 -33.51
C VAL A 580 23.83 -21.45 -32.79
N GLY A 581 22.63 -21.59 -32.22
CA GLY A 581 21.95 -20.49 -31.54
C GLY A 581 22.90 -19.79 -30.55
N ARG A 582 22.96 -18.46 -30.59
CA ARG A 582 23.88 -17.63 -29.76
C ARG A 582 23.87 -18.01 -28.26
N LEU A 583 22.75 -18.53 -27.78
CA LEU A 583 22.58 -19.11 -26.43
C LEU A 583 23.45 -20.36 -26.17
N SER A 584 23.60 -21.29 -27.11
CA SER A 584 24.42 -22.50 -26.89
C SER A 584 25.92 -22.18 -26.86
N ALA A 585 26.37 -21.20 -27.65
CA ALA A 585 27.76 -20.74 -27.64
C ALA A 585 28.12 -20.02 -26.32
N THR A 586 27.20 -19.21 -25.80
CA THR A 586 27.37 -18.56 -24.49
C THR A 586 27.37 -19.58 -23.35
N MET A 587 26.49 -20.59 -23.39
CA MET A 587 26.46 -21.66 -22.40
C MET A 587 27.72 -22.55 -22.44
N ALA A 588 28.27 -22.80 -23.63
CA ALA A 588 29.55 -23.49 -23.78
C ALA A 588 30.70 -22.67 -23.18
N ALA A 589 30.72 -21.35 -23.40
CA ALA A 589 31.71 -20.46 -22.79
C ALA A 589 31.60 -20.45 -21.26
N ILE A 590 30.39 -20.38 -20.68
CA ILE A 590 30.18 -20.46 -19.23
C ILE A 590 30.70 -21.78 -18.66
N ASN A 591 30.38 -22.92 -19.27
CA ASN A 591 30.88 -24.23 -18.85
C ASN A 591 32.41 -24.33 -18.94
N LEU A 592 33.01 -23.74 -19.99
CA LEU A 592 34.45 -23.68 -20.15
C LEU A 592 35.10 -22.85 -19.02
N GLY A 593 34.47 -21.77 -18.57
CA GLY A 593 34.94 -20.91 -17.48
C GLY A 593 34.97 -21.64 -16.15
N ILE A 594 33.86 -22.32 -15.83
CA ILE A 594 33.74 -23.13 -14.62
C ILE A 594 34.80 -24.24 -14.59
N ASN A 595 35.03 -24.92 -15.72
CA ASN A 595 36.04 -25.99 -15.81
C ASN A 595 37.49 -25.46 -15.74
N ASN A 596 37.74 -24.22 -16.17
CA ASN A 596 39.08 -23.62 -16.15
C ASN A 596 39.59 -23.35 -14.73
N LEU A 597 38.70 -23.12 -13.76
CA LEU A 597 39.06 -22.94 -12.34
C LEU A 597 39.86 -24.14 -11.80
N ARG A 598 39.57 -25.35 -12.27
CA ARG A 598 40.26 -26.58 -11.86
C ARG A 598 41.68 -26.71 -12.42
N ARG A 599 42.01 -26.03 -13.53
CA ARG A 599 43.35 -26.09 -14.12
C ARG A 599 44.43 -25.46 -13.22
N ARG A 600 44.03 -24.62 -12.25
CA ARG A 600 44.94 -23.94 -11.31
C ARG A 600 44.40 -24.00 -9.87
N PRO A 601 44.41 -25.19 -9.23
CA PRO A 601 43.67 -25.46 -8.00
C PRO A 601 44.16 -24.62 -6.81
N LEU A 602 45.46 -24.33 -6.71
CA LEU A 602 46.03 -23.58 -5.59
C LEU A 602 45.56 -22.12 -5.58
N ARG A 603 45.53 -21.47 -6.75
CA ARG A 603 45.00 -20.11 -6.89
C ARG A 603 43.50 -20.07 -6.62
N ALA A 604 42.74 -20.97 -7.25
CA ALA A 604 41.29 -21.03 -7.06
C ALA A 604 40.92 -21.26 -5.59
N GLY A 605 41.66 -22.12 -4.88
CA GLY A 605 41.49 -22.34 -3.45
C GLY A 605 41.79 -21.10 -2.59
N LEU A 606 42.88 -20.37 -2.86
CA LEU A 606 43.22 -19.14 -2.12
C LEU A 606 42.22 -18.02 -2.36
N THR A 607 41.77 -17.81 -3.61
CA THR A 607 40.75 -16.81 -3.94
C THR A 607 39.41 -17.15 -3.28
N ALA A 608 38.98 -18.41 -3.35
CA ALA A 608 37.76 -18.86 -2.67
C ALA A 608 37.85 -18.66 -1.14
N THR A 609 38.97 -19.02 -0.52
CA THR A 609 39.19 -18.85 0.94
C THR A 609 39.16 -17.37 1.34
N THR A 610 39.78 -16.50 0.55
CA THR A 610 39.79 -15.04 0.81
C THR A 610 38.36 -14.49 0.79
N LEU A 611 37.54 -14.90 -0.17
CA LEU A 611 36.15 -14.48 -0.30
C LEU A 611 35.26 -15.06 0.80
N ILE A 612 35.50 -16.30 1.23
CA ILE A 612 34.83 -16.91 2.38
C ILE A 612 35.11 -16.10 3.66
N LEU A 613 36.38 -15.80 3.95
CA LEU A 613 36.78 -15.02 5.13
C LEU A 613 36.23 -13.59 5.09
N LEU A 614 36.23 -12.97 3.92
CA LEU A 614 35.63 -11.66 3.72
C LEU A 614 34.13 -11.68 3.99
N THR A 615 33.41 -12.64 3.42
CA THR A 615 31.95 -12.79 3.63
C THR A 615 31.66 -13.01 5.11
N PHE A 616 32.44 -13.87 5.78
CA PHE A 616 32.37 -14.08 7.22
C PHE A 616 32.58 -12.77 8.00
N THR A 617 33.58 -11.96 7.63
CA THR A 617 33.89 -10.68 8.29
C THR A 617 32.74 -9.69 8.13
N VAL A 618 32.23 -9.51 6.90
CA VAL A 618 31.10 -8.60 6.61
C VAL A 618 29.85 -9.03 7.37
N LEU A 619 29.51 -10.32 7.35
CA LEU A 619 28.38 -10.88 8.10
C LEU A 619 28.52 -10.65 9.62
N SER A 620 29.75 -10.70 10.15
CA SER A 620 30.01 -10.49 11.57
C SER A 620 29.81 -9.03 12.00
N PHE A 621 30.22 -8.08 11.16
CA PHE A 621 30.05 -6.64 11.45
C PHE A 621 28.61 -6.15 11.25
N THR A 622 27.83 -6.74 10.34
CA THR A 622 26.40 -6.38 10.16
C THR A 622 25.49 -6.91 11.25
N SER A 623 26.00 -7.82 12.09
CA SER A 623 25.25 -8.45 13.15
C SER A 623 25.25 -7.67 14.49
N VAL A 624 25.91 -6.51 14.59
CA VAL A 624 26.11 -5.82 15.89
C VAL A 624 25.05 -4.73 16.16
N LYS A 625 24.26 -4.96 17.22
CA LYS A 625 23.33 -4.10 18.00
C LYS A 625 22.44 -3.08 17.27
N THR A 626 21.13 -3.35 17.26
CA THR A 626 20.05 -2.38 17.01
C THR A 626 19.58 -1.75 18.32
N PHE A 627 19.95 -0.49 18.59
CA PHE A 627 19.38 0.27 19.71
C PHE A 627 18.10 1.01 19.29
N ILE A 628 17.23 1.34 20.26
CA ILE A 628 16.12 2.28 20.03
C ILE A 628 16.73 3.68 19.92
N LYS A 629 16.82 4.20 18.69
CA LYS A 629 17.17 5.60 18.49
C LYS A 629 15.94 6.33 17.96
N PHE A 630 15.41 7.26 18.77
CA PHE A 630 14.42 8.22 18.29
C PHE A 630 15.03 9.06 17.19
N TYR A 631 14.29 9.30 16.11
CA TYR A 631 14.70 10.32 15.15
C TYR A 631 14.53 11.67 15.83
N LYS A 632 15.65 12.37 16.06
CA LYS A 632 15.70 13.70 16.67
C LYS A 632 16.09 14.68 15.58
N LEU A 633 15.14 15.48 15.12
CA LEU A 633 15.40 16.54 14.15
C LEU A 633 15.45 17.89 14.89
N SER A 634 16.64 18.49 14.97
CA SER A 634 16.75 19.85 15.52
C SER A 634 16.12 20.84 14.56
N ARG A 635 15.39 21.80 15.09
CA ARG A 635 14.87 22.95 14.35
C ARG A 635 15.59 24.23 14.77
N PRO A 636 15.64 25.24 13.88
CA PRO A 636 16.34 26.49 14.13
C PRO A 636 15.53 27.50 14.96
N ASN A 637 14.24 27.27 15.21
CA ASN A 637 13.38 28.19 15.96
C ASN A 637 13.59 28.05 17.48
N GLU A 638 13.48 29.17 18.18
CA GLU A 638 13.46 29.21 19.64
C GLU A 638 12.10 28.73 20.18
N PRO A 639 12.07 27.95 21.28
CA PRO A 639 10.83 27.45 21.84
C PRO A 639 10.07 28.57 22.59
N PRO A 640 8.76 28.75 22.37
CA PRO A 640 7.96 29.73 23.11
C PRO A 640 7.74 29.36 24.59
N TYR A 641 7.91 28.08 24.95
CA TYR A 641 7.84 27.56 26.31
C TYR A 641 8.68 26.28 26.45
N GLN A 642 9.03 25.93 27.69
CA GLN A 642 9.74 24.69 28.00
C GLN A 642 8.72 23.54 28.16
N GLY A 643 8.82 22.52 27.31
CA GLY A 643 7.88 21.40 27.34
C GLY A 643 7.78 20.67 26.00
N ALA A 644 6.57 20.24 25.65
CA ALA A 644 6.30 19.50 24.41
C ALA A 644 4.96 19.86 23.75
N LEU A 645 4.88 19.70 22.44
CA LEU A 645 3.68 19.83 21.62
C LEU A 645 3.45 18.53 20.84
N ILE A 646 2.28 17.92 21.01
CA ILE A 646 1.82 16.78 20.21
C ILE A 646 0.88 17.29 19.13
N ARG A 647 1.18 16.97 17.87
CA ARG A 647 0.25 17.15 16.74
C ARG A 647 0.56 16.20 15.61
N ASP A 648 -0.39 16.03 14.69
CA ASP A 648 -0.14 15.36 13.43
C ASP A 648 0.76 16.21 12.51
N ARG A 649 1.58 15.55 11.70
CA ARG A 649 2.54 16.22 10.80
C ARG A 649 1.85 17.06 9.72
N ASN A 650 0.68 16.63 9.27
CA ASN A 650 -0.12 17.25 8.23
C ASN A 650 -1.37 17.93 8.79
N TRP A 651 -1.37 18.25 10.08
CA TRP A 651 -2.50 18.84 10.80
C TRP A 651 -3.79 18.03 10.73
N LYS A 652 -3.74 16.72 10.47
CA LYS A 652 -4.88 15.83 10.64
C LYS A 652 -5.36 15.86 12.09
N GLY A 653 -6.68 15.84 12.29
CA GLY A 653 -7.28 15.80 13.62
C GLY A 653 -6.85 14.54 14.38
N LEU A 654 -6.45 14.73 15.63
CA LEU A 654 -6.10 13.67 16.56
C LEU A 654 -7.38 13.07 17.14
N GLN A 655 -7.42 11.74 17.28
CA GLN A 655 -8.51 11.06 17.99
C GLN A 655 -8.46 11.36 19.49
N SER A 656 -9.61 11.27 20.17
CA SER A 656 -9.72 11.56 21.61
C SER A 656 -8.82 10.67 22.48
N SER A 657 -8.54 9.44 22.01
CA SER A 657 -7.56 8.51 22.59
C SER A 657 -6.19 9.13 22.82
N VAL A 658 -5.73 10.02 21.93
CA VAL A 658 -4.43 10.67 22.07
C VAL A 658 -4.40 11.50 23.36
N LEU A 659 -5.44 12.31 23.60
CA LEU A 659 -5.56 13.11 24.81
C LEU A 659 -5.66 12.25 26.07
N GLU A 660 -6.42 11.15 26.03
CA GLU A 660 -6.53 10.23 27.18
C GLU A 660 -5.21 9.61 27.57
N TYR A 661 -4.41 9.15 26.61
CA TYR A 661 -3.09 8.55 26.84
C TYR A 661 -2.04 9.58 27.27
N THR A 662 -2.11 10.80 26.73
CA THR A 662 -1.27 11.92 27.17
C THR A 662 -1.59 12.28 28.62
N LYS A 663 -2.88 12.44 28.97
CA LYS A 663 -3.32 12.70 30.34
C LYS A 663 -2.88 11.60 31.30
N SER A 664 -3.13 10.32 30.98
CA SER A 664 -2.74 9.21 31.86
C SER A 664 -1.23 9.12 32.11
N THR A 665 -0.40 9.73 31.26
CA THR A 665 1.07 9.74 31.41
C THR A 665 1.60 10.99 32.12
N PHE A 666 1.07 12.17 31.77
CA PHE A 666 1.66 13.46 32.16
C PHE A 666 0.84 14.22 33.21
N GLU A 667 -0.43 13.89 33.42
CA GLU A 667 -1.24 14.52 34.46
C GLU A 667 -0.65 14.20 35.84
N GLY A 668 -0.37 15.24 36.64
CA GLY A 668 0.38 15.12 37.90
C GLY A 668 1.92 15.22 37.76
N LYS A 669 2.46 15.21 36.54
CA LYS A 669 3.88 15.55 36.23
C LYS A 669 4.05 16.90 35.54
N ALA A 670 3.05 17.31 34.75
CA ALA A 670 3.04 18.51 33.93
C ALA A 670 1.59 18.99 33.71
N VAL A 671 1.45 20.21 33.19
CA VAL A 671 0.18 20.76 32.74
C VAL A 671 -0.07 20.33 31.29
N VAL A 672 -1.26 19.78 31.02
CA VAL A 672 -1.68 19.30 29.69
C VAL A 672 -2.83 20.16 29.18
N ALA A 673 -2.61 20.92 28.11
CA ALA A 673 -3.59 21.80 27.48
C ALA A 673 -3.93 21.32 26.05
N PRO A 674 -5.08 20.65 25.85
CA PRO A 674 -5.55 20.30 24.51
C PRO A 674 -6.12 21.53 23.77
N ARG A 675 -5.99 21.51 22.44
CA ARG A 675 -6.50 22.55 21.55
C ARG A 675 -7.33 21.96 20.43
N SER A 676 -8.46 22.57 20.13
CA SER A 676 -9.40 22.09 19.12
C SER A 676 -9.69 23.13 18.07
N TRP A 677 -9.99 22.71 16.84
CA TRP A 677 -10.45 23.62 15.80
C TRP A 677 -11.85 23.22 15.31
N TYR A 678 -12.69 24.21 15.09
CA TYR A 678 -13.91 24.10 14.31
C TYR A 678 -13.70 24.87 12.99
N MET A 679 -13.80 24.15 11.88
CA MET A 679 -13.46 24.62 10.54
C MET A 679 -14.52 24.15 9.52
N ALA A 680 -14.28 24.40 8.24
CA ALA A 680 -15.15 23.95 7.17
C ALA A 680 -15.40 22.43 7.21
N LYS A 681 -16.62 22.00 6.89
CA LYS A 681 -16.99 20.58 6.90
C LYS A 681 -16.29 19.76 5.80
N THR A 682 -15.80 20.42 4.75
CA THR A 682 -15.13 19.80 3.59
C THR A 682 -13.80 20.50 3.30
N VAL A 683 -12.78 19.72 2.95
CA VAL A 683 -11.46 20.23 2.54
C VAL A 683 -11.60 21.02 1.22
N GLY A 684 -10.93 22.17 1.11
CA GLY A 684 -11.03 23.08 -0.03
C GLY A 684 -12.12 24.15 0.10
N GLU A 685 -12.90 24.15 1.18
CA GLU A 685 -13.90 25.19 1.48
C GLU A 685 -13.50 26.02 2.71
N LYS A 686 -14.05 27.24 2.83
CA LYS A 686 -13.93 28.10 4.03
C LYS A 686 -15.24 28.01 4.82
N ALA A 687 -15.15 27.89 6.14
CA ALA A 687 -16.34 28.06 6.98
C ALA A 687 -16.72 29.54 7.02
N CYS A 688 -18.01 29.82 7.07
CA CYS A 688 -18.56 31.13 7.39
C CYS A 688 -19.54 30.98 8.57
N ILE A 689 -19.08 31.29 9.78
CA ILE A 689 -19.89 31.16 11.01
C ILE A 689 -20.44 32.54 11.36
N ASP A 690 -21.71 32.77 11.06
CA ASP A 690 -22.35 34.07 11.29
C ASP A 690 -22.59 34.32 12.79
N PHE A 691 -22.33 35.56 13.21
CA PHE A 691 -22.70 36.05 14.53
C PHE A 691 -23.28 37.47 14.45
N TYR A 692 -24.19 37.76 15.39
CA TYR A 692 -24.94 39.00 15.49
C TYR A 692 -24.71 39.64 16.85
N VAL A 693 -24.68 40.98 16.89
CA VAL A 693 -24.55 41.74 18.14
C VAL A 693 -25.83 42.55 18.37
N PRO A 694 -26.72 42.11 19.29
CA PRO A 694 -28.00 42.78 19.51
C PRO A 694 -27.90 44.26 19.89
N SER A 695 -26.86 44.65 20.64
CA SER A 695 -26.69 46.03 21.10
C SER A 695 -26.34 47.01 19.99
N THR A 696 -25.60 46.58 18.96
CA THR A 696 -25.18 47.44 17.84
C THR A 696 -26.00 47.22 16.58
N GLY A 697 -26.77 46.12 16.52
CA GLY A 697 -27.52 45.72 15.33
C GLY A 697 -26.65 45.22 14.17
N LYS A 698 -25.34 45.03 14.38
CA LYS A 698 -24.39 44.61 13.35
C LYS A 698 -24.18 43.10 13.31
N ARG A 699 -23.85 42.58 12.13
CA ARG A 699 -23.53 41.17 11.86
C ARG A 699 -22.13 41.05 11.28
N SER A 700 -21.46 39.95 11.58
CA SER A 700 -20.19 39.56 10.97
C SER A 700 -20.06 38.03 10.98
N PHE A 701 -18.93 37.49 10.54
CA PHE A 701 -18.69 36.05 10.52
C PHE A 701 -17.25 35.70 10.88
N ALA A 702 -17.06 34.50 11.43
CA ALA A 702 -15.75 33.90 11.67
C ALA A 702 -15.47 32.79 10.63
N ASN A 703 -14.20 32.68 10.20
CA ASN A 703 -13.76 31.61 9.30
C ASN A 703 -13.33 30.33 10.01
N GLY A 704 -13.25 30.36 11.34
CA GLY A 704 -12.99 29.22 12.19
C GLY A 704 -13.07 29.60 13.67
N ILE A 705 -13.16 28.58 14.52
CA ILE A 705 -13.13 28.75 15.98
C ILE A 705 -11.98 27.91 16.53
N VAL A 706 -11.19 28.48 17.44
CA VAL A 706 -10.15 27.77 18.18
C VAL A 706 -10.61 27.59 19.62
N GLY A 707 -10.51 26.34 20.09
CA GLY A 707 -10.86 25.94 21.44
C GLY A 707 -9.62 25.85 22.32
N PHE A 708 -9.61 26.58 23.44
CA PHE A 708 -8.55 26.56 24.43
C PHE A 708 -9.05 26.15 25.82
N THR A 709 -8.16 25.59 26.63
CA THR A 709 -8.44 25.32 28.04
C THR A 709 -7.96 26.47 28.94
N PRO A 710 -8.49 26.61 30.17
CA PRO A 710 -7.96 27.56 31.14
C PRO A 710 -6.45 27.38 31.42
N GLN A 711 -5.98 26.12 31.39
CA GLN A 711 -4.60 25.72 31.63
C GLN A 711 -3.61 26.21 30.56
N GLU A 712 -4.10 26.63 29.39
CA GLU A 712 -3.27 27.14 28.30
C GLU A 712 -2.36 28.30 28.73
N LEU A 713 -2.85 29.17 29.62
CA LEU A 713 -2.07 30.31 30.13
C LEU A 713 -0.79 29.90 30.85
N GLU A 714 -0.82 28.76 31.54
CA GLU A 714 0.34 28.25 32.27
C GLU A 714 1.47 27.79 31.35
N ILE A 715 1.17 27.63 30.06
CA ILE A 715 2.09 27.15 29.03
C ILE A 715 2.50 28.31 28.12
N THR A 716 1.54 29.02 27.51
CA THR A 716 1.83 30.00 26.45
C THR A 716 1.74 31.46 26.86
N GLY A 717 1.15 31.78 28.02
CA GLY A 717 1.03 33.17 28.50
C GLY A 717 0.22 34.08 27.57
N LEU A 718 -0.80 33.53 26.89
CA LEU A 718 -1.63 34.25 25.91
C LEU A 718 -2.46 35.38 26.51
N ASP A 719 -2.62 35.43 27.83
CA ASP A 719 -3.28 36.51 28.55
C ASP A 719 -2.59 37.87 28.34
N SER A 720 -1.27 37.86 28.11
CA SER A 720 -0.50 39.07 27.77
C SER A 720 -0.93 39.74 26.45
N LEU A 721 -1.68 39.02 25.61
CA LEU A 721 -2.19 39.50 24.32
C LEU A 721 -3.61 40.08 24.43
N LEU A 722 -4.25 39.95 25.59
CA LEU A 722 -5.58 40.51 25.82
C LEU A 722 -5.50 42.04 25.90
N VAL A 723 -6.55 42.69 25.41
CA VAL A 723 -6.67 44.15 25.33
C VAL A 723 -7.88 44.61 26.12
N GLY A 724 -7.74 45.67 26.90
CA GLY A 724 -8.78 46.20 27.79
C GLY A 724 -8.74 45.62 29.20
N LYS A 725 -9.08 46.46 30.20
CA LYS A 725 -8.97 46.12 31.64
C LYS A 725 -9.92 45.03 32.10
N GLU A 726 -11.07 44.92 31.45
CA GLU A 726 -12.11 43.93 31.76
C GLU A 726 -11.91 42.60 31.00
N SER A 727 -10.95 42.55 30.06
CA SER A 727 -10.64 41.34 29.30
C SER A 727 -9.97 40.30 30.18
N ARG A 728 -10.46 39.06 30.07
CA ARG A 728 -9.92 37.92 30.82
C ARG A 728 -9.92 36.64 29.99
N TRP A 729 -9.15 35.67 30.46
CA TRP A 729 -9.18 34.32 29.92
C TRP A 729 -10.34 33.46 30.48
N PHE A 730 -10.49 32.27 29.89
CA PHE A 730 -11.50 31.28 30.27
C PHE A 730 -11.26 30.73 31.69
N ARG A 731 -12.36 30.46 32.42
CA ARG A 731 -12.33 29.79 33.71
C ARG A 731 -12.84 28.34 33.61
N PRO A 732 -12.43 27.44 34.53
CA PRO A 732 -12.93 26.06 34.55
C PRO A 732 -14.47 26.01 34.61
N GLY A 733 -15.08 25.22 33.73
CA GLY A 733 -16.53 25.03 33.66
C GLY A 733 -17.28 26.07 32.82
N GLU A 734 -16.63 27.15 32.36
CA GLU A 734 -17.27 28.10 31.44
C GLU A 734 -17.52 27.47 30.06
N ARG A 735 -18.67 27.79 29.47
CA ARG A 735 -19.09 27.26 28.15
C ARG A 735 -19.47 28.39 27.18
N LYS A 736 -20.59 29.07 27.42
CA LYS A 736 -21.16 30.11 26.52
C LYS A 736 -20.46 31.47 26.64
N VAL A 737 -19.14 31.46 26.44
CA VAL A 737 -18.27 32.64 26.46
C VAL A 737 -17.35 32.63 25.25
N CYS A 738 -16.94 33.79 24.77
CA CYS A 738 -15.99 33.91 23.67
C CYS A 738 -15.02 35.08 23.89
N ILE A 739 -13.85 34.97 23.24
CA ILE A 739 -12.86 36.04 23.11
C ILE A 739 -12.78 36.39 21.62
N LEU A 740 -12.89 37.68 21.30
CA LEU A 740 -12.90 38.19 19.93
C LEU A 740 -11.54 38.83 19.58
N PRO A 741 -11.00 38.60 18.37
CA PRO A 741 -9.92 39.43 17.85
C PRO A 741 -10.35 40.89 17.72
N THR A 742 -9.42 41.83 17.94
CA THR A 742 -9.69 43.27 17.85
C THR A 742 -10.29 43.67 16.50
N ASP A 743 -9.79 43.11 15.40
CA ASP A 743 -10.29 43.43 14.05
C ASP A 743 -11.74 42.99 13.87
N MET A 744 -12.11 41.84 14.46
CA MET A 744 -13.47 41.31 14.39
C MET A 744 -14.43 42.12 15.26
N ALA A 745 -13.98 42.54 16.45
CA ALA A 745 -14.75 43.39 17.36
C ALA A 745 -15.02 44.78 16.75
N GLU A 746 -14.04 45.37 16.06
CA GLU A 746 -14.18 46.66 15.37
C GLU A 746 -15.27 46.62 14.29
N LEU A 747 -15.34 45.54 13.49
CA LEU A 747 -16.36 45.37 12.45
C LEU A 747 -17.80 45.42 13.01
N VAL A 748 -18.01 44.89 14.21
CA VAL A 748 -19.33 44.86 14.87
C VAL A 748 -19.53 45.97 15.91
N GLY A 749 -18.53 46.85 16.08
CA GLY A 749 -18.59 48.00 16.98
C GLY A 749 -18.53 47.65 18.46
N ILE A 750 -17.81 46.59 18.84
CA ILE A 750 -17.53 46.24 20.24
C ILE A 750 -16.23 46.91 20.66
N THR A 751 -16.26 47.71 21.73
CA THR A 751 -15.09 48.39 22.29
C THR A 751 -14.57 47.70 23.56
N GLU A 752 -13.43 48.12 24.07
CA GLU A 752 -12.85 47.58 25.31
C GLU A 752 -13.75 47.76 26.55
N GLU A 753 -14.59 48.80 26.58
CA GLU A 753 -15.49 49.11 27.71
C GLU A 753 -16.75 48.23 27.73
N ASP A 754 -17.07 47.62 26.60
CA ASP A 754 -18.22 46.72 26.39
C ASP A 754 -17.93 45.28 26.85
N VAL A 755 -16.64 44.94 27.00
CA VAL A 755 -16.20 43.61 27.43
C VAL A 755 -16.81 43.24 28.78
N GLY A 756 -17.31 42.02 28.90
CA GLY A 756 -18.00 41.51 30.09
C GLY A 756 -19.48 41.91 30.18
N LYS A 757 -19.94 42.88 29.38
CA LYS A 757 -21.35 43.33 29.36
C LYS A 757 -22.07 42.91 28.08
N VAL A 758 -21.36 42.93 26.95
CA VAL A 758 -21.95 42.63 25.64
C VAL A 758 -22.12 41.13 25.42
N LYS A 759 -23.20 40.78 24.71
CA LYS A 759 -23.48 39.43 24.24
C LYS A 759 -23.53 39.41 22.72
N ILE A 760 -23.15 38.27 22.15
CA ILE A 760 -23.32 37.98 20.73
C ILE A 760 -24.23 36.76 20.58
N GLU A 761 -25.01 36.74 19.51
CA GLU A 761 -25.82 35.60 19.10
C GLU A 761 -25.11 34.88 17.96
N MET A 762 -24.87 33.59 18.13
CA MET A 762 -24.17 32.76 17.16
C MET A 762 -24.68 31.33 17.28
N LEU A 763 -24.84 30.61 16.16
CA LEU A 763 -25.22 29.18 16.17
C LEU A 763 -26.47 28.86 17.01
N GLY A 764 -27.39 29.83 17.10
CA GLY A 764 -28.62 29.75 17.87
C GLY A 764 -28.48 29.87 19.40
N SER A 765 -27.36 30.41 19.87
CA SER A 765 -27.13 30.65 21.30
C SER A 765 -26.52 32.02 21.56
N GLU A 766 -26.78 32.56 22.75
CA GLU A 766 -26.11 33.75 23.25
C GLU A 766 -24.75 33.39 23.89
N PHE A 767 -23.72 34.18 23.56
CA PHE A 767 -22.37 34.09 24.12
C PHE A 767 -21.98 35.43 24.72
N SER A 768 -21.41 35.41 25.93
CA SER A 768 -20.82 36.60 26.53
C SER A 768 -19.41 36.83 26.00
N VAL A 769 -19.12 38.06 25.55
CA VAL A 769 -17.76 38.45 25.16
C VAL A 769 -16.98 38.80 26.42
N ILE A 770 -16.03 37.94 26.79
CA ILE A 770 -15.26 38.06 28.03
C ILE A 770 -13.87 38.66 27.84
N GLY A 771 -13.46 38.87 26.59
CA GLY A 771 -12.18 39.50 26.29
C GLY A 771 -12.02 39.85 24.81
N LEU A 772 -11.14 40.80 24.56
CA LEU A 772 -10.59 41.11 23.24
C LEU A 772 -9.12 40.70 23.20
N ILE A 773 -8.67 40.13 22.08
CA ILE A 773 -7.27 39.74 21.86
C ILE A 773 -6.68 40.52 20.67
N ASP A 774 -5.47 41.06 20.83
CA ASP A 774 -4.77 41.80 19.77
C ASP A 774 -4.50 40.87 18.57
N SER A 775 -5.21 41.10 17.46
CA SER A 775 -5.10 40.26 16.26
C SER A 775 -3.66 40.17 15.76
N LYS A 776 -2.92 41.29 15.71
CA LYS A 776 -1.59 41.35 15.11
C LYS A 776 -0.54 40.66 15.98
N LYS A 777 -0.64 40.79 17.30
CA LYS A 777 0.26 40.08 18.22
C LYS A 777 -0.05 38.58 18.26
N PHE A 778 -1.33 38.21 18.26
CA PHE A 778 -1.72 36.80 18.23
C PHE A 778 -1.28 36.11 16.94
N ASP A 779 -1.36 36.81 15.80
CA ASP A 779 -0.92 36.29 14.51
C ASP A 779 0.62 36.10 14.40
N ARG A 780 1.39 36.91 15.15
CA ARG A 780 2.85 36.77 15.27
C ARG A 780 3.28 35.69 16.26
N PHE A 781 2.41 35.28 17.18
CA PHE A 781 2.71 34.23 18.13
C PHE A 781 2.73 32.88 17.42
N LYS A 782 3.87 32.19 17.51
CA LYS A 782 4.07 30.87 16.90
C LYS A 782 4.38 29.85 17.97
N ASP A 783 3.91 28.61 17.79
CA ASP A 783 4.17 27.53 18.73
C ASP A 783 5.55 26.87 18.49
N MET A 784 5.84 25.76 19.20
CA MET A 784 7.07 24.98 19.07
C MET A 784 7.36 24.53 17.64
N ASP A 785 6.34 24.37 16.81
CA ASP A 785 6.45 23.99 15.41
C ASP A 785 6.64 25.18 14.45
N ASP A 786 6.86 26.40 14.97
CA ASP A 786 7.02 27.63 14.19
C ASP A 786 5.78 27.99 13.33
N GLU A 787 4.60 27.48 13.70
CA GLU A 787 3.32 27.72 13.03
C GLU A 787 2.32 28.48 13.94
N LYS A 788 1.28 29.09 13.34
CA LYS A 788 0.25 29.85 14.07
C LYS A 788 -0.69 28.91 14.82
N LEU A 789 -1.30 29.38 15.91
CA LEU A 789 -2.29 28.60 16.69
C LEU A 789 -3.67 28.54 16.02
N THR A 790 -3.91 29.38 15.01
CA THR A 790 -5.15 29.45 14.23
C THR A 790 -5.32 28.22 13.33
N PRO A 791 -6.51 27.94 12.78
CA PRO A 791 -6.69 26.78 11.90
C PRO A 791 -5.94 26.91 10.57
N VAL A 792 -5.50 25.78 10.01
CA VAL A 792 -4.91 25.73 8.65
C VAL A 792 -5.92 26.21 7.61
N ASN A 793 -5.45 26.96 6.62
CA ASN A 793 -6.24 27.39 5.48
C ASN A 793 -6.37 26.24 4.46
N THR A 794 -7.46 25.49 4.60
CA THR A 794 -7.80 24.30 3.80
C THR A 794 -7.95 24.57 2.30
N VAL A 795 -8.21 25.82 1.89
CA VAL A 795 -8.34 26.19 0.48
C VAL A 795 -6.97 26.29 -0.19
N THR A 796 -6.03 26.98 0.46
CA THR A 796 -4.68 27.17 -0.09
C THR A 796 -3.85 25.90 -0.01
N GLU A 797 -4.07 25.08 1.02
CA GLU A 797 -3.29 23.86 1.28
C GLU A 797 -3.96 22.58 0.74
N GLN A 798 -5.01 22.70 -0.07
CA GLN A 798 -5.81 21.55 -0.54
C GLN A 798 -4.96 20.47 -1.19
N SER A 799 -4.10 20.84 -2.15
CA SER A 799 -3.26 19.89 -2.88
C SER A 799 -2.35 19.11 -1.93
N ARG A 800 -1.79 19.79 -0.92
CA ARG A 800 -0.87 19.19 0.03
C ARG A 800 -1.58 18.27 1.01
N LEU A 801 -2.75 18.69 1.51
CA LEU A 801 -3.60 17.86 2.37
C LEU A 801 -4.10 16.60 1.62
N GLN A 802 -4.36 16.70 0.31
CA GLN A 802 -4.73 15.55 -0.51
C GLN A 802 -3.54 14.59 -0.75
N SER A 803 -2.37 15.10 -1.15
CA SER A 803 -1.18 14.26 -1.37
C SER A 803 -0.73 13.55 -0.08
N ALA A 804 -0.90 14.19 1.08
CA ALA A 804 -0.58 13.61 2.38
C ALA A 804 -1.40 12.35 2.72
N LEU A 805 -2.60 12.18 2.14
CA LEU A 805 -3.46 11.00 2.34
C LEU A 805 -2.99 9.78 1.53
N GLU A 806 -2.21 10.00 0.46
CA GLU A 806 -1.75 8.96 -0.46
C GLU A 806 -0.32 8.46 -0.16
N GLU A 807 0.43 9.21 0.64
CA GLU A 807 1.83 8.91 0.95
C GLU A 807 1.98 7.79 2.00
N ASN A 808 3.01 6.97 1.83
CA ASN A 808 3.31 5.88 2.75
C ASN A 808 3.80 6.42 4.13
N PRO A 809 3.18 6.06 5.26
CA PRO A 809 3.55 6.56 6.59
C PRO A 809 5.02 6.34 6.97
N ALA A 810 5.66 5.30 6.42
CA ALA A 810 7.07 5.02 6.66
C ALA A 810 8.02 6.01 5.96
N LEU A 811 7.65 6.52 4.77
CA LEU A 811 8.43 7.51 4.01
C LEU A 811 8.23 8.92 4.58
N GLN A 812 7.01 9.22 5.06
CA GLN A 812 6.70 10.49 5.73
C GLN A 812 7.54 10.71 6.98
N ALA A 813 7.85 9.64 7.72
CA ALA A 813 8.59 9.71 8.98
C ALA A 813 9.97 10.37 8.84
N THR A 814 10.64 10.16 7.71
CA THR A 814 11.99 10.65 7.42
C THR A 814 12.05 12.00 6.71
N ALA A 815 10.92 12.50 6.20
CA ALA A 815 10.86 13.79 5.50
C ALA A 815 10.98 14.97 6.47
N PRO A 816 11.49 16.15 6.05
CA PRO A 816 11.39 17.36 6.85
C PRO A 816 9.93 17.81 6.98
N ILE A 817 9.52 18.24 8.18
CA ILE A 817 8.18 18.83 8.41
C ILE A 817 8.20 20.26 7.85
N GLN A 818 7.38 20.53 6.83
CA GLN A 818 7.21 21.88 6.28
C GLN A 818 6.01 22.57 6.95
N ALA A 819 6.08 23.89 7.13
CA ALA A 819 5.00 24.68 7.72
C ALA A 819 3.76 24.75 6.79
N PHE A 820 2.56 24.83 7.36
CA PHE A 820 1.32 25.08 6.61
C PHE A 820 0.96 26.57 6.64
N LEU A 821 0.12 27.01 5.70
CA LEU A 821 -0.53 28.33 5.78
C LEU A 821 -1.78 28.26 6.67
N HIS A 822 -1.91 29.20 7.59
CA HIS A 822 -3.01 29.28 8.55
C HIS A 822 -3.93 30.47 8.25
N LEU A 823 -5.14 30.44 8.82
CA LEU A 823 -6.06 31.57 8.81
C LEU A 823 -5.49 32.72 9.66
N GLU A 824 -5.69 33.95 9.19
CA GLU A 824 -5.32 35.16 9.94
C GLU A 824 -6.13 35.27 11.24
N ALA A 825 -5.46 35.67 12.33
CA ALA A 825 -6.06 35.83 13.65
C ALA A 825 -7.37 36.66 13.65
N GLY A 826 -7.42 37.73 12.85
CA GLY A 826 -8.59 38.61 12.74
C GLY A 826 -9.88 37.92 12.25
N ASN A 827 -9.78 36.71 11.69
CA ASN A 827 -10.92 35.95 11.17
C ASN A 827 -11.31 34.75 12.06
N VAL A 828 -10.73 34.60 13.25
CA VAL A 828 -10.86 33.40 14.08
C VAL A 828 -11.34 33.75 15.47
N MET A 829 -12.42 33.11 15.92
CA MET A 829 -12.97 33.31 17.27
C MET A 829 -12.34 32.33 18.27
N LEU A 830 -12.12 32.77 19.51
CA LEU A 830 -11.60 31.91 20.59
C LEU A 830 -12.73 31.52 21.55
N MET A 831 -12.80 30.24 21.91
CA MET A 831 -13.84 29.69 22.78
C MET A 831 -13.27 28.60 23.72
N PRO A 832 -14.01 28.17 24.76
CA PRO A 832 -13.61 27.03 25.59
C PRO A 832 -13.49 25.73 24.77
N TYR A 833 -12.38 25.01 24.95
CA TYR A 833 -12.07 23.74 24.28
C TYR A 833 -13.23 22.74 24.32
N SER A 834 -13.83 22.53 25.50
CA SER A 834 -14.93 21.59 25.67
C SER A 834 -16.14 21.95 24.81
N TYR A 835 -16.46 23.24 24.70
CA TYR A 835 -17.58 23.69 23.89
C TYR A 835 -17.30 23.50 22.38
N VAL A 836 -16.09 23.80 21.93
CA VAL A 836 -15.67 23.59 20.53
C VAL A 836 -15.73 22.12 20.14
N MET A 837 -15.35 21.21 21.03
CA MET A 837 -15.51 19.76 20.81
C MET A 837 -16.98 19.34 20.73
N ASP A 838 -17.85 19.86 21.63
CA ASP A 838 -19.28 19.55 21.66
C ASP A 838 -20.00 19.95 20.36
N ILE A 839 -19.62 21.07 19.75
CA ILE A 839 -20.22 21.55 18.47
C ILE A 839 -19.63 20.88 17.21
N GLY A 840 -18.78 19.87 17.39
CA GLY A 840 -18.22 19.07 16.30
C GLY A 840 -16.85 19.52 15.78
N GLY A 841 -16.11 20.29 16.57
CA GLY A 841 -14.68 20.53 16.34
C GLY A 841 -13.84 19.27 16.55
N THR A 842 -12.57 19.33 16.15
CA THR A 842 -11.62 18.22 16.30
C THR A 842 -10.40 18.63 17.11
N LEU A 843 -9.85 17.69 17.89
CA LEU A 843 -8.59 17.87 18.61
C LEU A 843 -7.46 18.00 17.57
N ARG A 844 -6.67 19.06 17.64
CA ARG A 844 -5.63 19.35 16.62
C ARG A 844 -4.23 19.28 17.19
N SER A 845 -4.07 19.72 18.44
CA SER A 845 -2.80 19.62 19.14
C SER A 845 -3.00 19.53 20.65
N ILE A 846 -1.96 19.08 21.33
CA ILE A 846 -1.89 19.04 22.80
C ILE A 846 -0.56 19.66 23.21
N ALA A 847 -0.62 20.79 23.92
CA ALA A 847 0.53 21.41 24.53
C ALA A 847 0.75 20.83 25.94
N ILE A 848 2.00 20.58 26.28
CA ILE A 848 2.44 20.05 27.57
C ILE A 848 3.54 20.97 28.08
N GLY A 849 3.34 21.56 29.24
CA GLY A 849 4.28 22.52 29.80
C GLY A 849 4.31 22.46 31.33
N LYS A 850 5.16 23.31 31.92
CA LYS A 850 5.25 23.47 33.37
C LYS A 850 5.50 22.14 34.11
N PHE A 851 6.45 21.36 33.61
CA PHE A 851 6.86 20.11 34.23
C PHE A 851 7.36 20.33 35.66
N HIS A 852 6.99 19.44 36.58
CA HIS A 852 7.44 19.50 37.98
C HIS A 852 8.97 19.28 38.13
N LYS A 853 9.59 18.59 37.16
CA LYS A 853 11.03 18.37 37.10
C LYS A 853 11.63 19.27 36.01
N GLU A 854 12.77 19.89 36.30
CA GLU A 854 13.52 20.66 35.31
C GLU A 854 14.01 19.79 34.14
N ASP A 855 14.46 18.55 34.43
CA ASP A 855 14.79 17.58 33.40
C ASP A 855 13.63 16.65 33.10
N PHE A 856 12.74 17.09 32.22
CA PHE A 856 11.56 16.35 31.78
C PHE A 856 11.80 15.48 30.52
N ILE A 857 12.98 15.56 29.91
CA ILE A 857 13.32 14.78 28.70
C ILE A 857 13.15 13.26 28.92
N PRO A 858 13.57 12.67 30.06
CA PRO A 858 13.36 11.24 30.29
C PRO A 858 11.88 10.84 30.31
N ASP A 859 10.98 11.68 30.84
CA ASP A 859 9.54 11.41 30.84
C ASP A 859 8.97 11.45 29.41
N ILE A 860 9.49 12.34 28.55
CA ILE A 860 9.14 12.38 27.12
C ILE A 860 9.67 11.14 26.39
N GLU A 861 10.94 10.79 26.57
CA GLU A 861 11.56 9.63 25.93
C GLU A 861 10.90 8.32 26.35
N ASP A 862 10.48 8.20 27.62
CA ASP A 862 9.69 7.08 28.11
C ASP A 862 8.35 6.95 27.36
N PHE A 863 7.60 8.05 27.24
CA PHE A 863 6.34 8.07 26.48
C PHE A 863 6.56 7.72 25.01
N MET A 864 7.55 8.36 24.36
CA MET A 864 7.88 8.13 22.94
C MET A 864 8.44 6.72 22.68
N SER A 865 8.95 6.03 23.70
CA SER A 865 9.42 4.64 23.58
C SER A 865 8.28 3.66 23.27
N ARG A 866 7.04 3.99 23.64
CA ARG A 866 5.85 3.16 23.43
C ARG A 866 4.89 3.69 22.35
N VAL A 867 4.86 5.00 22.07
CA VAL A 867 3.97 5.58 21.05
C VAL A 867 4.68 5.91 19.73
N ALA A 868 3.91 5.91 18.64
CA ALA A 868 4.29 6.23 17.27
C ALA A 868 3.67 7.57 16.83
N LEU A 869 4.02 8.64 17.54
CA LEU A 869 3.56 10.01 17.28
C LEU A 869 4.72 10.93 16.89
N THR A 870 4.37 12.14 16.45
CA THR A 870 5.32 13.25 16.32
C THR A 870 5.14 14.18 17.51
N MET A 871 6.23 14.48 18.20
CA MET A 871 6.25 15.39 19.33
C MET A 871 7.36 16.43 19.14
N PHE A 872 7.01 17.71 19.23
CA PHE A 872 7.97 18.81 19.22
C PHE A 872 8.34 19.11 20.67
N VAL A 873 9.62 19.20 20.98
CA VAL A 873 10.10 19.34 22.36
C VAL A 873 11.01 20.56 22.44
N GLY A 874 10.61 21.55 23.22
CA GLY A 874 11.38 22.76 23.48
C GLY A 874 12.16 22.62 24.79
N LYS A 875 13.49 22.63 24.72
CA LYS A 875 14.36 22.68 25.91
C LYS A 875 15.53 23.66 25.69
N GLY A 876 15.69 24.62 26.60
CA GLY A 876 16.64 25.71 26.44
C GLY A 876 16.25 26.62 25.27
N ASP A 877 17.18 26.80 24.33
CA ASP A 877 17.06 27.64 23.13
C ASP A 877 16.69 26.84 21.87
N LYS A 878 16.40 25.54 22.00
CA LYS A 878 16.22 24.64 20.84
C LYS A 878 14.91 23.88 20.90
N VAL A 879 14.29 23.75 19.72
CA VAL A 879 13.23 22.78 19.47
C VAL A 879 13.80 21.53 18.81
N VAL A 880 13.47 20.37 19.34
CA VAL A 880 13.80 19.06 18.76
C VAL A 880 12.53 18.29 18.50
N VAL A 881 12.35 17.83 17.27
CA VAL A 881 11.25 16.94 16.89
C VAL A 881 11.64 15.51 17.20
N TYR A 882 10.87 14.85 18.06
CA TYR A 882 10.95 13.43 18.36
C TYR A 882 9.96 12.67 17.49
N SER A 883 10.47 11.73 16.70
CA SER A 883 9.66 10.78 15.94
C SER A 883 10.22 9.37 16.13
N SER A 884 9.35 8.43 16.51
CA SER A 884 9.66 7.00 16.57
C SER A 884 9.23 6.25 15.29
N LEU A 885 8.56 6.94 14.36
CA LEU A 885 8.20 6.43 13.04
C LEU A 885 9.50 6.27 12.22
N GLY A 886 9.72 5.10 11.62
CA GLY A 886 10.70 4.93 10.54
C GLY A 886 12.17 4.65 10.88
N ALA A 887 12.59 4.50 12.14
CA ALA A 887 14.01 4.25 12.44
C ALA A 887 14.33 2.76 12.70
N THR A 888 14.35 1.93 11.66
CA THR A 888 15.41 0.90 11.55
C THR A 888 16.58 1.57 10.84
N SER A 889 17.34 2.40 11.57
CA SER A 889 18.64 2.80 11.07
C SER A 889 19.45 1.52 10.92
N LEU A 890 19.87 1.17 9.70
CA LEU A 890 20.93 0.21 9.47
C LEU A 890 22.24 0.79 10.03
N SER A 891 22.34 0.82 11.36
CA SER A 891 23.58 1.10 12.07
C SER A 891 24.54 0.00 11.67
N GLY A 892 25.60 0.35 10.94
CA GLY A 892 26.60 -0.60 10.46
C GLY A 892 27.04 -0.36 9.01
N VAL A 893 26.22 0.24 8.14
CA VAL A 893 26.62 0.49 6.72
C VAL A 893 27.89 1.34 6.63
N GLY A 894 28.04 2.33 7.52
CA GLY A 894 29.26 3.13 7.62
C GLY A 894 30.50 2.29 7.96
N ASN A 895 30.35 1.27 8.82
CA ASN A 895 31.44 0.35 9.19
C ASN A 895 31.73 -0.68 8.09
N LEU A 896 30.82 -0.90 7.15
CA LEU A 896 30.99 -1.82 6.02
C LEU A 896 31.74 -1.22 4.84
N LEU A 897 31.79 0.12 4.75
CA LEU A 897 32.39 0.80 3.61
C LEU A 897 33.86 0.39 3.42
N VAL A 898 34.64 0.35 4.51
CA VAL A 898 36.06 -0.01 4.46
C VAL A 898 36.28 -1.49 4.07
N PRO A 899 35.66 -2.49 4.74
CA PRO A 899 35.79 -3.90 4.33
C PRO A 899 35.33 -4.19 2.89
N ILE A 900 34.24 -3.59 2.44
CA ILE A 900 33.73 -3.77 1.08
C ILE A 900 34.69 -3.18 0.04
N LEU A 901 35.29 -2.02 0.33
CA LEU A 901 36.25 -1.40 -0.58
C LEU A 901 37.53 -2.25 -0.69
N ILE A 902 38.02 -2.76 0.44
CA ILE A 902 39.16 -3.70 0.47
C ILE A 902 38.84 -4.96 -0.34
N ALA A 903 37.64 -5.53 -0.17
CA ALA A 903 37.16 -6.66 -0.95
C ALA A 903 37.17 -6.39 -2.46
N ALA A 904 36.61 -5.26 -2.87
CA ALA A 904 36.51 -4.87 -4.27
C ALA A 904 37.90 -4.79 -4.91
N LEU A 905 38.86 -4.17 -4.21
CA LEU A 905 40.25 -4.05 -4.68
C LEU A 905 40.95 -5.42 -4.77
N ILE A 906 40.75 -6.31 -3.79
CA ILE A 906 41.31 -7.67 -3.82
C ILE A 906 40.77 -8.45 -5.01
N VAL A 907 39.46 -8.43 -5.23
CA VAL A 907 38.81 -9.13 -6.36
C VAL A 907 39.26 -8.54 -7.69
N LEU A 908 39.28 -7.22 -7.81
CA LEU A 908 39.75 -6.54 -9.02
C LEU A 908 41.19 -6.94 -9.36
N ASN A 909 42.09 -6.90 -8.38
CA ASN A 909 43.50 -7.24 -8.58
C ASN A 909 43.68 -8.71 -8.98
N THR A 910 43.00 -9.62 -8.28
CA THR A 910 43.07 -11.06 -8.59
C THR A 910 42.51 -11.40 -9.97
N MET A 911 41.40 -10.79 -10.39
CA MET A 911 40.82 -11.00 -11.73
C MET A 911 41.65 -10.35 -12.84
N LEU A 912 42.24 -9.18 -12.61
CA LEU A 912 43.19 -8.58 -13.55
C LEU A 912 44.43 -9.44 -13.73
N GLY A 913 45.01 -9.94 -12.64
CA GLY A 913 46.14 -10.87 -12.70
C GLY A 913 45.81 -12.13 -13.49
N ALA A 914 44.61 -12.71 -13.25
CA ALA A 914 44.14 -13.89 -13.98
C ALA A 914 44.01 -13.66 -15.49
N ILE A 915 43.59 -12.47 -15.93
CA ILE A 915 43.49 -12.13 -17.36
C ILE A 915 44.85 -11.93 -18.01
N HIS A 916 45.77 -11.20 -17.35
CA HIS A 916 47.10 -10.93 -17.92
C HIS A 916 47.88 -12.23 -18.16
N GLU A 917 47.74 -13.20 -17.27
CA GLU A 917 48.36 -14.52 -17.44
C GLU A 917 47.67 -15.40 -18.50
N ARG A 918 46.45 -15.05 -18.93
CA ARG A 918 45.63 -15.82 -19.88
C ARG A 918 45.46 -15.11 -21.22
N GLN A 919 46.30 -14.11 -21.52
CA GLN A 919 46.23 -13.38 -22.79
C GLN A 919 46.42 -14.31 -23.99
N SER A 920 47.33 -15.29 -23.90
CA SER A 920 47.54 -16.30 -24.95
C SER A 920 46.32 -17.22 -25.12
N GLU A 921 45.67 -17.64 -24.03
CA GLU A 921 44.44 -18.44 -24.07
C GLU A 921 43.26 -17.66 -24.68
N ILE A 922 43.12 -16.38 -24.34
CA ILE A 922 42.10 -15.48 -24.90
C ILE A 922 42.28 -15.33 -26.41
N GLY A 923 43.53 -15.22 -26.87
CA GLY A 923 43.87 -15.22 -28.30
C GLY A 923 43.44 -16.52 -29.00
N ILE A 924 43.72 -17.69 -28.39
CA ILE A 924 43.30 -19.00 -28.93
C ILE A 924 41.77 -19.09 -29.00
N TYR A 925 41.05 -18.67 -27.96
CA TYR A 925 39.58 -18.68 -27.94
C TYR A 925 38.97 -17.77 -29.02
N SER A 926 39.57 -16.61 -29.25
CA SER A 926 39.19 -15.72 -30.36
C SER A 926 39.45 -16.38 -31.73
N SER A 927 40.60 -17.02 -31.91
CA SER A 927 40.93 -17.76 -33.14
C SER A 927 40.00 -18.96 -33.41
N VAL A 928 39.43 -19.57 -32.36
CA VAL A 928 38.44 -20.66 -32.46
C VAL A 928 37.01 -20.12 -32.67
N GLY A 929 36.83 -18.80 -32.74
CA GLY A 929 35.57 -18.15 -33.10
C GLY A 929 34.67 -17.75 -31.92
N LEU A 930 35.20 -17.68 -30.69
CA LEU A 930 34.44 -17.11 -29.57
C LEU A 930 34.35 -15.59 -29.70
N ALA A 931 33.11 -15.07 -29.76
CA ALA A 931 32.86 -13.64 -29.76
C ALA A 931 33.39 -12.97 -28.48
N PRO A 932 33.77 -11.68 -28.53
CA PRO A 932 34.18 -10.90 -27.36
C PRO A 932 33.21 -11.00 -26.16
N THR A 933 31.90 -11.06 -26.44
CA THR A 933 30.86 -11.24 -25.42
C THR A 933 30.89 -12.62 -24.76
N HIS A 934 31.24 -13.67 -25.48
CA HIS A 934 31.42 -15.02 -24.93
C HIS A 934 32.67 -15.09 -24.03
N ILE A 935 33.74 -14.36 -24.39
CA ILE A 935 34.95 -14.26 -23.57
C ILE A 935 34.68 -13.43 -22.30
N ALA A 936 33.90 -12.34 -22.37
CA ALA A 936 33.44 -11.66 -21.16
C ALA A 936 32.60 -12.59 -20.25
N ALA A 937 31.69 -13.38 -20.84
CA ALA A 937 30.85 -14.32 -20.12
C ALA A 937 31.65 -15.41 -19.41
N LEU A 938 32.79 -15.85 -19.97
CA LEU A 938 33.73 -16.78 -19.35
C LEU A 938 34.22 -16.27 -17.98
N PHE A 939 34.74 -15.05 -17.92
CA PHE A 939 35.29 -14.46 -16.70
C PHE A 939 34.19 -14.05 -15.70
N LEU A 940 33.03 -13.61 -16.20
CA LEU A 940 31.88 -13.34 -15.35
C LEU A 940 31.36 -14.63 -14.68
N ALA A 941 31.37 -15.76 -15.40
CA ALA A 941 31.02 -17.06 -14.84
C ALA A 941 32.01 -17.49 -13.73
N GLU A 942 33.31 -17.25 -13.88
CA GLU A 942 34.30 -17.50 -12.82
C GLU A 942 34.01 -16.66 -11.56
N ALA A 943 33.63 -15.38 -11.71
CA ALA A 943 33.23 -14.55 -10.58
C ALA A 943 31.93 -15.01 -9.90
N VAL A 944 30.93 -15.49 -10.67
CA VAL A 944 29.70 -16.06 -10.09
C VAL A 944 30.00 -17.30 -9.24
N VAL A 945 30.90 -18.17 -9.70
CA VAL A 945 31.35 -19.34 -8.92
C VAL A 945 31.99 -18.88 -7.61
N TYR A 946 32.95 -17.97 -7.68
CA TYR A 946 33.62 -17.44 -6.49
C TYR A 946 32.69 -16.70 -5.52
N ALA A 947 31.77 -15.88 -6.04
CA ALA A 947 30.77 -15.18 -5.24
C ALA A 947 29.85 -16.17 -4.51
N THR A 948 29.42 -17.24 -5.18
CA THR A 948 28.54 -18.27 -4.61
C THR A 948 29.27 -19.11 -3.55
N LEU A 949 30.52 -19.52 -3.84
CA LEU A 949 31.36 -20.26 -2.88
C LEU A 949 31.69 -19.41 -1.64
N GLY A 950 32.04 -18.13 -1.85
CA GLY A 950 32.30 -17.15 -0.78
C GLY A 950 31.07 -16.92 0.09
N ALA A 951 29.90 -16.71 -0.53
CA ALA A 951 28.63 -16.48 0.14
C ALA A 951 28.19 -17.63 1.04
N VAL A 952 28.08 -18.86 0.49
CA VAL A 952 27.64 -20.04 1.25
C VAL A 952 28.72 -20.47 2.24
N GLY A 953 29.99 -20.50 1.83
CA GLY A 953 31.10 -20.89 2.70
C GLY A 953 31.29 -19.94 3.88
N GLY A 954 31.27 -18.63 3.63
CA GLY A 954 31.39 -17.62 4.68
C GLY A 954 30.22 -17.63 5.66
N TYR A 955 29.00 -17.84 5.15
CA TYR A 955 27.81 -18.04 5.97
C TYR A 955 27.91 -19.28 6.86
N LEU A 956 28.28 -20.43 6.29
CA LEU A 956 28.45 -21.68 7.06
C LEU A 956 29.50 -21.54 8.16
N ILE A 957 30.65 -20.94 7.86
CA ILE A 957 31.70 -20.70 8.86
C ILE A 957 31.20 -19.75 9.96
N GLY A 958 30.47 -18.68 9.59
CA GLY A 958 29.88 -17.76 10.57
C GLY A 958 28.90 -18.46 11.51
N GLN A 959 28.00 -19.26 10.97
CA GLN A 959 27.03 -20.03 11.73
C GLN A 959 27.70 -21.07 12.65
N VAL A 960 28.68 -21.82 12.15
CA VAL A 960 29.43 -22.82 12.94
C VAL A 960 30.19 -22.14 14.07
N THR A 961 30.89 -21.05 13.78
CA THR A 961 31.65 -20.28 14.77
C THR A 961 30.73 -19.75 15.86
N THR A 962 29.59 -19.17 15.50
CA THR A 962 28.60 -18.66 16.46
C THR A 962 28.07 -19.76 17.37
N LYS A 963 27.72 -20.91 16.81
CA LYS A 963 27.22 -22.04 17.59
C LYS A 963 28.28 -22.55 18.57
N ILE A 964 29.54 -22.67 18.15
CA ILE A 964 30.64 -23.09 19.03
C ILE A 964 30.85 -22.07 20.16
N LEU A 965 30.89 -20.78 19.83
CA LEU A 965 31.06 -19.72 20.80
C LEU A 965 29.92 -19.66 21.83
N PHE A 966 28.67 -19.91 21.37
CA PHE A 966 27.50 -20.00 22.24
C PHE A 966 27.59 -21.20 23.18
N LEU A 967 27.90 -22.40 22.67
CA LEU A 967 28.03 -23.62 23.47
C LEU A 967 29.13 -23.51 24.54
N LYS A 968 30.19 -22.73 24.28
CA LYS A 968 31.29 -22.47 25.23
C LYS A 968 31.01 -21.31 26.20
N GLY A 969 29.90 -20.59 26.05
CA GLY A 969 29.56 -19.42 26.86
C GLY A 969 30.46 -18.20 26.63
N TRP A 970 31.23 -18.14 25.54
CA TRP A 970 32.19 -17.06 25.27
C TRP A 970 31.53 -15.77 24.72
N LEU A 971 30.22 -15.82 24.45
CA LEU A 971 29.41 -14.73 23.88
C LEU A 971 28.51 -14.03 24.92
N THR A 972 28.91 -13.97 26.19
CA THR A 972 28.14 -13.24 27.21
C THR A 972 27.98 -11.76 26.83
N GLY A 973 26.76 -11.35 26.44
CA GLY A 973 26.41 -9.97 26.08
C GLY A 973 26.57 -9.60 24.59
N VAL A 974 26.86 -10.56 23.70
CA VAL A 974 26.95 -10.34 22.24
C VAL A 974 26.12 -11.38 21.50
N SER A 975 24.98 -10.96 20.94
CA SER A 975 24.14 -11.81 20.09
C SER A 975 24.53 -11.64 18.62
N LEU A 976 25.00 -12.70 17.97
CA LEU A 976 25.24 -12.69 16.54
C LEU A 976 24.06 -13.32 15.79
N ASN A 977 23.22 -12.48 15.18
CA ASN A 977 22.07 -12.90 14.38
C ASN A 977 22.46 -13.13 12.90
N TYR A 978 23.21 -14.20 12.64
CA TYR A 978 23.54 -14.62 11.27
C TYR A 978 22.34 -15.22 10.52
N SER A 979 21.19 -15.42 11.18
CA SER A 979 20.04 -16.10 10.61
C SER A 979 18.97 -15.14 10.07
N SER A 980 19.19 -13.83 10.15
CA SER A 980 18.24 -12.79 9.77
C SER A 980 18.30 -12.44 8.27
N LEU A 981 17.30 -11.67 7.82
CA LEU A 981 17.34 -11.01 6.51
C LEU A 981 18.51 -10.02 6.36
N SER A 982 19.07 -9.49 7.45
CA SER A 982 20.27 -8.64 7.38
C SER A 982 21.51 -9.43 6.94
N ALA A 983 21.60 -10.71 7.30
CA ALA A 983 22.65 -11.60 6.78
C ALA A 983 22.48 -11.84 5.26
N VAL A 984 21.24 -12.02 4.79
CA VAL A 984 20.94 -12.13 3.34
C VAL A 984 21.36 -10.87 2.59
N TRP A 985 20.99 -9.69 3.08
CA TRP A 985 21.41 -8.41 2.49
C TRP A 985 22.93 -8.26 2.46
N SER A 986 23.61 -8.60 3.56
CA SER A 986 25.07 -8.58 3.63
C SER A 986 25.70 -9.52 2.58
N THR A 987 25.15 -10.71 2.43
CA THR A 987 25.60 -11.70 1.43
C THR A 987 25.39 -11.17 0.01
N LEU A 988 24.24 -10.56 -0.28
CA LEU A 988 23.96 -9.94 -1.58
C LEU A 988 24.91 -8.79 -1.90
N VAL A 989 25.22 -7.94 -0.91
CA VAL A 989 26.20 -6.84 -1.07
C VAL A 989 27.58 -7.39 -1.40
N VAL A 990 28.04 -8.44 -0.71
CA VAL A 990 29.32 -9.09 -1.01
C VAL A 990 29.31 -9.70 -2.41
N MET A 991 28.27 -10.45 -2.78
CA MET A 991 28.14 -11.02 -4.13
C MET A 991 28.15 -9.92 -5.20
N ALA A 992 27.41 -8.84 -4.99
CA ALA A 992 27.38 -7.68 -5.89
C ALA A 992 28.75 -7.03 -6.01
N THR A 993 29.49 -6.90 -4.90
CA THR A 993 30.85 -6.35 -4.90
C THR A 993 31.79 -7.22 -5.73
N VAL A 994 31.74 -8.54 -5.60
CA VAL A 994 32.55 -9.48 -6.40
C VAL A 994 32.22 -9.35 -7.89
N LEU A 995 30.93 -9.33 -8.24
CA LEU A 995 30.49 -9.23 -9.63
C LEU A 995 30.85 -7.88 -10.25
N LEU A 996 30.58 -6.76 -9.57
CA LEU A 996 30.89 -5.41 -10.03
C LEU A 996 32.40 -5.22 -10.22
N SER A 997 33.22 -5.75 -9.30
CA SER A 997 34.69 -5.70 -9.38
C SER A 997 35.24 -6.52 -10.55
N THR A 998 34.46 -7.46 -11.09
CA THR A 998 34.84 -8.29 -12.24
C THR A 998 34.42 -7.69 -13.59
N LEU A 999 33.47 -6.75 -13.62
CA LEU A 999 32.99 -6.14 -14.87
C LEU A 999 34.09 -5.45 -15.67
N TYR A 1000 34.95 -4.67 -15.01
CA TYR A 1000 36.08 -4.00 -15.68
C TYR A 1000 37.10 -4.98 -16.25
N PRO A 1001 37.61 -5.96 -15.48
CA PRO A 1001 38.45 -7.05 -15.99
C PRO A 1001 37.81 -7.77 -17.19
N ALA A 1002 36.54 -8.20 -17.08
CA ALA A 1002 35.85 -8.93 -18.14
C ALA A 1002 35.72 -8.11 -19.44
N LYS A 1003 35.43 -6.79 -19.32
CA LYS A 1003 35.42 -5.87 -20.47
C LYS A 1003 36.81 -5.75 -21.11
N LYS A 1004 37.87 -5.67 -20.31
CA LYS A 1004 39.26 -5.63 -20.80
C LYS A 1004 39.60 -6.93 -21.54
N ALA A 1005 39.25 -8.09 -21.01
CA ALA A 1005 39.46 -9.38 -21.68
C ALA A 1005 38.72 -9.49 -23.02
N ALA A 1006 37.47 -9.03 -23.09
CA ALA A 1006 36.69 -9.00 -24.33
C ALA A 1006 37.32 -8.10 -25.40
N ALA A 1007 37.82 -6.92 -25.01
CA ALA A 1007 38.47 -5.99 -25.93
C ALA A 1007 39.77 -6.57 -26.52
N MET A 1008 40.50 -7.40 -25.76
CA MET A 1008 41.72 -8.08 -26.23
C MET A 1008 41.46 -9.18 -27.27
N ALA A 1009 40.21 -9.64 -27.39
CA ALA A 1009 39.83 -10.71 -28.31
C ALA A 1009 39.38 -10.20 -29.69
N VAL A 1010 39.33 -8.88 -29.90
CA VAL A 1010 38.97 -8.29 -31.20
C VAL A 1010 40.21 -8.28 -32.10
N PRO A 1011 40.25 -9.03 -33.21
CA PRO A 1011 41.35 -8.92 -34.16
C PRO A 1011 41.35 -7.51 -34.76
N ASP A 1012 42.49 -6.86 -34.69
CA ASP A 1012 42.75 -5.58 -35.32
C ASP A 1012 42.51 -5.69 -36.84
N VAL A 1013 41.72 -4.77 -37.40
CA VAL A 1013 41.63 -4.38 -38.82
C VAL A 1013 41.69 -5.50 -39.89
N THR A 1014 40.53 -5.90 -40.46
CA THR A 1014 40.46 -6.30 -41.89
C THR A 1014 39.12 -5.94 -42.54
N ARG A 1015 39.19 -4.93 -43.43
CA ARG A 1015 38.30 -4.57 -44.55
C ARG A 1015 36.81 -4.92 -44.41
N ARG A 1016 36.01 -3.93 -43.97
CA ARG A 1016 34.62 -3.80 -44.47
C ARG A 1016 34.69 -3.76 -45.99
N TRP A 1017 34.06 -4.72 -46.67
CA TRP A 1017 33.88 -4.68 -48.12
C TRP A 1017 33.14 -3.39 -48.49
N VAL A 1018 33.80 -2.49 -49.23
CA VAL A 1018 33.21 -1.24 -49.70
C VAL A 1018 32.56 -1.55 -51.04
N LEU A 1019 31.24 -1.53 -51.06
CA LEU A 1019 30.45 -1.63 -52.28
C LEU A 1019 30.68 -0.38 -53.14
N PRO A 1020 30.89 -0.51 -54.46
CA PRO A 1020 30.91 0.63 -55.36
C PRO A 1020 29.54 1.32 -55.37
N GLU A 1021 29.49 2.60 -55.73
CA GLU A 1021 28.22 3.31 -55.89
C GLU A 1021 27.48 2.80 -57.15
N PRO A 1022 26.15 2.58 -57.11
CA PRO A 1022 25.37 2.17 -58.29
C PRO A 1022 25.21 3.30 -59.30
N GLU A 1023 25.05 2.93 -60.56
CA GLU A 1023 24.77 3.84 -61.67
C GLU A 1023 23.25 3.89 -61.90
N GLY A 1024 22.59 4.89 -61.30
CA GLY A 1024 21.13 5.01 -61.36
C GLY A 1024 20.41 3.85 -60.66
N ASP A 1025 19.62 3.10 -61.43
CA ASP A 1025 18.88 1.92 -60.96
C ASP A 1025 19.65 0.60 -61.09
N GLU A 1026 20.88 0.65 -61.62
CA GLU A 1026 21.71 -0.53 -61.86
C GLU A 1026 22.88 -0.61 -60.90
N TRP A 1027 23.09 -1.79 -60.31
CA TRP A 1027 24.22 -2.07 -59.43
C TRP A 1027 24.92 -3.34 -59.86
N ARG A 1028 26.08 -3.18 -60.49
CA ARG A 1028 26.93 -4.29 -60.95
C ARG A 1028 28.27 -4.27 -60.24
N PHE A 1029 28.66 -5.40 -59.65
CA PHE A 1029 29.96 -5.53 -59.00
C PHE A 1029 30.42 -6.98 -58.90
N ASP A 1030 31.73 -7.17 -58.75
CA ASP A 1030 32.31 -8.46 -58.45
C ASP A 1030 32.03 -8.82 -56.99
N PHE A 1031 31.37 -9.95 -56.76
CA PHE A 1031 31.18 -10.47 -55.41
C PHE A 1031 32.51 -11.05 -54.92
N PRO A 1032 32.98 -10.72 -53.70
CA PRO A 1032 34.30 -11.11 -53.21
C PRO A 1032 34.33 -12.58 -52.78
N PHE A 1033 34.03 -13.47 -53.71
CA PHE A 1033 34.00 -14.91 -53.54
C PHE A 1033 34.37 -15.57 -54.87
N THR A 1034 35.07 -16.70 -54.79
CA THR A 1034 35.44 -17.52 -55.95
C THR A 1034 35.05 -18.96 -55.68
N ILE A 1035 34.66 -19.68 -56.73
CA ILE A 1035 34.20 -21.07 -56.66
C ILE A 1035 35.06 -21.92 -57.59
N ALA A 1036 35.42 -23.13 -57.16
CA ALA A 1036 36.07 -24.11 -58.04
C ALA A 1036 35.07 -24.67 -59.05
N GLY A 1037 35.49 -24.92 -60.29
CA GLY A 1037 34.60 -25.33 -61.37
C GLY A 1037 33.83 -26.63 -61.10
N THR A 1038 34.45 -27.57 -60.39
CA THR A 1038 33.80 -28.81 -59.95
C THR A 1038 32.64 -28.59 -58.97
N GLU A 1039 32.64 -27.50 -58.20
CA GLU A 1039 31.59 -27.17 -57.23
C GLU A 1039 30.58 -26.13 -57.73
N ALA A 1040 30.88 -25.43 -58.84
CA ALA A 1040 30.09 -24.30 -59.31
C ALA A 1040 28.61 -24.64 -59.57
N LEU A 1041 28.35 -25.76 -60.24
CA LEU A 1041 27.00 -26.22 -60.54
C LEU A 1041 26.21 -26.59 -59.27
N GLY A 1042 26.81 -27.39 -58.38
CA GLY A 1042 26.14 -27.80 -57.15
C GLY A 1042 25.84 -26.62 -56.22
N MET A 1043 26.76 -25.66 -56.16
CA MET A 1043 26.56 -24.44 -55.39
C MET A 1043 25.38 -23.61 -55.91
N TYR A 1044 25.27 -23.46 -57.23
CA TYR A 1044 24.18 -22.70 -57.84
C TYR A 1044 22.83 -23.41 -57.72
N VAL A 1045 22.80 -24.75 -57.73
CA VAL A 1045 21.58 -25.52 -57.42
C VAL A 1045 21.17 -25.33 -55.96
N TYR A 1046 22.13 -25.36 -55.03
CA TYR A 1046 21.88 -25.08 -53.61
C TYR A 1046 21.34 -23.66 -53.41
N LEU A 1047 21.94 -22.65 -54.04
CA LEU A 1047 21.47 -21.27 -53.96
C LEU A 1047 20.09 -21.09 -54.58
N ALA A 1048 19.80 -21.73 -55.71
CA ALA A 1048 18.48 -21.66 -56.35
C ALA A 1048 17.39 -22.25 -55.43
N LYS A 1049 17.60 -23.44 -54.86
CA LYS A 1049 16.67 -24.04 -53.89
C LYS A 1049 16.53 -23.22 -52.62
N LEU A 1050 17.63 -22.63 -52.16
CA LEU A 1050 17.59 -21.74 -51.01
C LEU A 1050 16.69 -20.53 -51.31
N PHE A 1051 16.89 -19.84 -52.43
CA PHE A 1051 16.05 -18.70 -52.79
C PHE A 1051 14.58 -19.08 -53.02
N ASP A 1052 14.32 -20.24 -53.63
CA ASP A 1052 12.96 -20.75 -53.82
C ASP A 1052 12.25 -21.00 -52.48
N SER A 1053 12.99 -21.38 -51.43
CA SER A 1053 12.44 -21.52 -50.07
C SER A 1053 12.05 -20.20 -49.40
N TYR A 1054 12.47 -19.04 -49.94
CA TYR A 1054 12.08 -17.69 -49.50
C TYR A 1054 10.86 -17.14 -50.26
N GLY A 1055 9.97 -18.01 -50.76
CA GLY A 1055 8.73 -17.65 -51.46
C GLY A 1055 7.65 -16.94 -50.63
N GLU A 1056 6.46 -16.77 -51.22
CA GLU A 1056 5.30 -16.11 -50.61
C GLU A 1056 4.89 -16.77 -49.29
N GLY A 1057 4.97 -16.02 -48.18
CA GLY A 1057 4.67 -16.49 -46.82
C GLY A 1057 5.89 -16.80 -45.94
N SER A 1058 7.12 -16.64 -46.44
CA SER A 1058 8.32 -16.74 -45.61
C SER A 1058 8.52 -15.50 -44.72
N ILE A 1059 8.86 -15.71 -43.44
CA ILE A 1059 9.25 -14.63 -42.51
C ILE A 1059 10.79 -14.62 -42.47
N GLY A 1060 11.41 -13.73 -43.23
CA GLY A 1060 12.86 -13.63 -43.35
C GLY A 1060 13.34 -12.23 -43.77
N ASP A 1061 14.65 -12.07 -43.91
CA ASP A 1061 15.31 -10.80 -44.27
C ASP A 1061 14.95 -10.30 -45.69
N PHE A 1062 14.46 -11.18 -46.55
CA PHE A 1062 13.91 -10.89 -47.88
C PHE A 1062 12.95 -12.00 -48.33
N THR A 1063 12.10 -11.71 -49.31
CA THR A 1063 11.34 -12.70 -50.08
C THR A 1063 11.84 -12.76 -51.52
N ALA A 1064 11.74 -13.93 -52.14
CA ALA A 1064 12.18 -14.19 -53.51
C ALA A 1064 11.06 -14.84 -54.33
N GLN A 1065 10.90 -14.40 -55.57
CA GLN A 1065 10.03 -14.99 -56.59
C GLN A 1065 10.78 -15.11 -57.92
N ASP A 1066 10.24 -15.89 -58.85
CA ASP A 1066 10.77 -16.09 -60.21
C ASP A 1066 12.24 -16.57 -60.22
N VAL A 1067 12.60 -17.50 -59.33
CA VAL A 1067 13.96 -18.03 -59.24
C VAL A 1067 14.23 -18.98 -60.41
N GLU A 1068 15.05 -18.53 -61.35
CA GLU A 1068 15.44 -19.31 -62.52
C GLU A 1068 16.93 -19.60 -62.55
N LEU A 1069 17.29 -20.88 -62.64
CA LEU A 1069 18.66 -21.34 -62.91
C LEU A 1069 18.83 -21.66 -64.40
N SER A 1070 19.87 -21.10 -65.02
CA SER A 1070 20.22 -21.32 -66.43
C SER A 1070 21.73 -21.50 -66.60
N ALA A 1071 22.13 -22.23 -67.65
CA ALA A 1071 23.51 -22.29 -68.10
C ALA A 1071 23.70 -21.31 -69.25
N VAL A 1072 24.80 -20.55 -69.22
CA VAL A 1072 25.11 -19.50 -70.20
C VAL A 1072 26.47 -19.79 -70.80
N GLU A 1073 26.57 -19.86 -72.13
CA GLU A 1073 27.86 -20.02 -72.79
C GLU A 1073 28.65 -18.70 -72.74
N HIS A 1074 29.88 -18.78 -72.26
CA HIS A 1074 30.85 -17.69 -72.29
C HIS A 1074 32.06 -18.10 -73.12
N GLU A 1075 32.84 -17.13 -73.61
CA GLU A 1075 34.04 -17.36 -74.45
C GLU A 1075 35.06 -18.34 -73.84
N GLN A 1076 35.04 -18.52 -72.52
CA GLN A 1076 36.01 -19.31 -71.75
C GLN A 1076 35.40 -20.59 -71.12
N GLY A 1077 34.15 -20.93 -71.44
CA GLY A 1077 33.46 -22.13 -70.94
C GLY A 1077 32.00 -21.89 -70.54
N LEU A 1078 31.33 -22.94 -70.05
CA LEU A 1078 29.95 -22.89 -69.59
C LEU A 1078 29.86 -22.16 -68.23
N GLY A 1079 29.15 -21.04 -68.16
CA GLY A 1079 28.80 -20.34 -66.93
C GLY A 1079 27.41 -20.70 -66.41
N TYR A 1080 27.12 -20.29 -65.17
CA TYR A 1080 25.81 -20.52 -64.53
C TYR A 1080 25.22 -19.19 -64.05
N ARG A 1081 23.94 -18.99 -64.32
CA ARG A 1081 23.18 -17.78 -63.96
C ARG A 1081 21.95 -18.14 -63.14
N ILE A 1082 21.78 -17.47 -62.00
CA ILE A 1082 20.50 -17.44 -61.27
C ILE A 1082 19.91 -16.05 -61.43
N SER A 1083 18.67 -15.95 -61.88
CA SER A 1083 17.88 -14.72 -61.87
C SER A 1083 16.68 -14.87 -60.94
N LEU A 1084 16.35 -13.81 -60.21
CA LEU A 1084 15.22 -13.77 -59.29
C LEU A 1084 14.72 -12.34 -59.06
N THR A 1085 13.45 -12.18 -58.71
CA THR A 1085 12.91 -10.92 -58.17
C THR A 1085 12.86 -11.03 -56.64
N THR A 1086 13.36 -10.02 -55.94
CA THR A 1086 13.40 -10.00 -54.46
C THR A 1086 12.80 -8.74 -53.88
N TRP A 1087 12.12 -8.89 -52.73
CA TRP A 1087 11.68 -7.77 -51.88
C TRP A 1087 12.44 -7.80 -50.57
N LEU A 1088 12.99 -6.65 -50.16
CA LEU A 1088 13.86 -6.57 -49.00
C LEU A 1088 13.09 -6.11 -47.76
N ALA A 1089 13.31 -6.76 -46.61
CA ALA A 1089 12.74 -6.33 -45.34
C ALA A 1089 13.46 -5.07 -44.80
N PRO A 1090 12.75 -4.14 -44.14
CA PRO A 1090 11.32 -4.18 -43.84
C PRO A 1090 10.48 -3.80 -45.07
N TYR A 1091 9.40 -4.56 -45.31
CA TYR A 1091 8.62 -4.52 -46.55
C TYR A 1091 7.78 -3.25 -46.73
N ASP A 1092 7.59 -2.48 -45.65
CA ASP A 1092 6.93 -1.16 -45.63
C ASP A 1092 7.68 -0.11 -46.47
N LEU A 1093 8.99 -0.27 -46.65
CA LEU A 1093 9.80 0.60 -47.52
C LEU A 1093 9.60 0.30 -49.02
N GLY A 1094 8.84 -0.73 -49.37
CA GLY A 1094 8.44 -1.04 -50.76
C GLY A 1094 9.61 -1.31 -51.70
N VAL A 1095 10.77 -1.73 -51.17
CA VAL A 1095 11.99 -1.95 -51.97
C VAL A 1095 11.92 -3.31 -52.65
N SER A 1096 11.85 -3.30 -53.99
CA SER A 1096 11.89 -4.50 -54.82
C SER A 1096 12.96 -4.38 -55.90
N GLN A 1097 13.59 -5.50 -56.23
CA GLN A 1097 14.73 -5.53 -57.15
C GLN A 1097 14.80 -6.84 -57.91
N ARG A 1098 15.26 -6.78 -59.16
CA ARG A 1098 15.65 -7.96 -59.93
C ARG A 1098 17.14 -8.20 -59.75
N VAL A 1099 17.50 -9.39 -59.31
CA VAL A 1099 18.89 -9.79 -59.05
C VAL A 1099 19.29 -10.89 -59.99
N SER A 1100 20.46 -10.78 -60.60
CA SER A 1100 21.11 -11.91 -61.26
C SER A 1100 22.52 -12.15 -60.72
N PHE A 1101 22.82 -13.43 -60.51
CA PHE A 1101 24.11 -13.92 -60.04
C PHE A 1101 24.76 -14.72 -61.16
N ASP A 1102 25.91 -14.27 -61.65
CA ASP A 1102 26.61 -14.87 -62.78
C ASP A 1102 27.93 -15.48 -62.34
N ALA A 1103 28.02 -16.81 -62.38
CA ALA A 1103 29.28 -17.51 -62.25
C ALA A 1103 29.94 -17.61 -63.63
N ILE A 1104 30.94 -16.77 -63.85
CA ILE A 1104 31.67 -16.67 -65.13
C ILE A 1104 33.01 -17.41 -64.99
N PRO A 1105 33.32 -18.37 -65.86
CA PRO A 1105 34.62 -19.04 -65.85
C PRO A 1105 35.72 -18.03 -66.21
N THR A 1106 36.82 -18.03 -65.46
CA THR A 1106 37.94 -17.08 -65.66
C THR A 1106 39.03 -17.60 -66.62
N GLY A 1107 38.88 -18.82 -67.14
CA GLY A 1107 39.83 -19.48 -68.04
C GLY A 1107 41.17 -19.90 -67.40
N LYS A 1108 41.43 -19.55 -66.15
CA LYS A 1108 42.64 -19.90 -65.39
C LYS A 1108 42.27 -20.68 -64.11
N TYR A 1109 42.99 -21.77 -63.85
CA TYR A 1109 42.89 -22.58 -62.62
C TYR A 1109 41.51 -23.19 -62.31
N ASP A 1110 40.60 -23.31 -63.29
CA ASP A 1110 39.23 -23.82 -63.11
C ASP A 1110 38.45 -23.08 -62.00
N ILE A 1111 38.54 -21.74 -61.99
CA ILE A 1111 37.87 -20.87 -61.01
C ILE A 1111 36.81 -20.01 -61.71
N TYR A 1112 35.65 -19.92 -61.05
CA TYR A 1112 34.53 -19.07 -61.45
C TYR A 1112 34.53 -17.80 -60.60
N ARG A 1113 34.45 -16.64 -61.26
CA ARG A 1113 34.19 -15.35 -60.62
C ARG A 1113 32.69 -15.11 -60.60
N ILE A 1114 32.17 -14.60 -59.49
CA ILE A 1114 30.76 -14.27 -59.34
C ILE A 1114 30.56 -12.79 -59.58
N VAL A 1115 29.76 -12.45 -60.59
CA VAL A 1115 29.31 -11.09 -60.87
C VAL A 1115 27.87 -10.98 -60.41
N VAL A 1116 27.58 -9.99 -59.56
CA VAL A 1116 26.22 -9.70 -59.10
C VAL A 1116 25.72 -8.49 -59.88
N HIS A 1117 24.50 -8.60 -60.38
CA HIS A 1117 23.78 -7.51 -61.03
C HIS A 1117 22.44 -7.32 -60.33
N ILE A 1118 22.15 -6.09 -59.90
CA ILE A 1118 20.92 -5.74 -59.18
C ILE A 1118 20.29 -4.55 -59.89
N HIS A 1119 19.08 -4.75 -60.40
CA HIS A 1119 18.25 -3.71 -60.98
C HIS A 1119 17.14 -3.33 -59.99
N ARG A 1120 17.05 -2.06 -59.60
CA ARG A 1120 15.98 -1.56 -58.73
C ARG A 1120 14.67 -1.47 -59.50
N ILE A 1121 13.62 -2.15 -59.03
CA ILE A 1121 12.27 -2.07 -59.59
C ILE A 1121 11.45 -1.00 -58.86
N SER A 1122 11.52 -0.98 -57.52
CA SER A 1122 10.78 -0.02 -56.69
C SER A 1122 11.51 0.32 -55.39
N GLY A 1123 11.10 1.42 -54.74
CA GLY A 1123 11.65 1.92 -53.48
C GLY A 1123 12.69 3.04 -53.66
N GLU A 1124 12.91 3.87 -52.63
CA GLU A 1124 13.82 5.02 -52.69
C GLU A 1124 15.30 4.59 -52.73
N LEU A 1125 16.17 5.34 -53.45
CA LEU A 1125 17.55 4.94 -53.75
C LEU A 1125 18.38 4.77 -52.47
N ALA A 1126 18.19 5.66 -51.49
CA ALA A 1126 18.87 5.59 -50.20
C ALA A 1126 18.45 4.35 -49.39
N SER A 1127 17.15 4.03 -49.39
CA SER A 1127 16.60 2.84 -48.74
C SER A 1127 17.08 1.56 -49.43
N TRP A 1128 17.04 1.51 -50.76
CA TRP A 1128 17.55 0.39 -51.55
C TRP A 1128 19.04 0.13 -51.32
N LYS A 1129 19.88 1.17 -51.29
CA LYS A 1129 21.32 1.07 -50.95
C LYS A 1129 21.56 0.51 -49.55
N ARG A 1130 20.78 0.97 -48.56
CA ARG A 1130 20.92 0.54 -47.17
C ARG A 1130 20.50 -0.92 -46.98
N LEU A 1131 19.35 -1.31 -47.52
CA LEU A 1131 18.80 -2.67 -47.35
C LEU A 1131 19.63 -3.72 -48.08
N ASN A 1132 20.20 -3.38 -49.24
CA ASN A 1132 21.09 -4.29 -49.96
C ASN A 1132 22.35 -4.70 -49.18
N ARG A 1133 22.83 -3.88 -48.23
CA ARG A 1133 23.95 -4.29 -47.35
C ARG A 1133 23.57 -5.50 -46.50
N GLY A 1134 22.34 -5.54 -45.99
CA GLY A 1134 21.80 -6.67 -45.25
C GLY A 1134 21.62 -7.90 -46.13
N PHE A 1135 20.97 -7.73 -47.28
CA PHE A 1135 20.76 -8.77 -48.29
C PHE A 1135 22.08 -9.44 -48.73
N LEU A 1136 23.08 -8.64 -49.14
CA LEU A 1136 24.39 -9.13 -49.56
C LEU A 1136 25.21 -9.73 -48.41
N GLY A 1137 25.00 -9.23 -47.18
CA GLY A 1137 25.56 -9.84 -45.97
C GLY A 1137 24.99 -11.23 -45.71
N SER A 1138 23.68 -11.40 -45.87
CA SER A 1138 23.00 -12.70 -45.78
C SER A 1138 23.46 -13.65 -46.89
N LEU A 1139 23.50 -13.16 -48.14
CA LEU A 1139 24.04 -13.90 -49.28
C LEU A 1139 25.46 -14.42 -49.00
N ARG A 1140 26.36 -13.55 -48.53
CA ARG A 1140 27.73 -13.94 -48.16
C ARG A 1140 27.76 -15.05 -47.10
N LYS A 1141 26.87 -15.00 -46.11
CA LYS A 1141 26.72 -16.07 -45.10
C LYS A 1141 26.43 -17.41 -45.79
N HIS A 1142 25.52 -17.45 -46.76
CA HIS A 1142 25.17 -18.69 -47.48
C HIS A 1142 26.30 -19.22 -48.38
N PHE A 1143 27.07 -18.33 -49.03
CA PHE A 1143 28.29 -18.72 -49.75
C PHE A 1143 29.33 -19.33 -48.79
N LEU A 1144 29.46 -18.82 -47.56
CA LEU A 1144 30.33 -19.42 -46.54
C LEU A 1144 29.79 -20.75 -46.01
N VAL A 1145 28.47 -20.88 -45.82
CA VAL A 1145 27.83 -22.13 -45.39
C VAL A 1145 28.09 -23.26 -46.40
N TRP A 1146 28.04 -22.98 -47.71
CA TRP A 1146 28.38 -23.96 -48.74
C TRP A 1146 29.77 -24.60 -48.50
N ARG A 1147 30.78 -23.81 -48.09
CA ARG A 1147 32.12 -24.35 -47.78
C ARG A 1147 32.16 -25.31 -46.60
N THR A 1148 31.18 -25.20 -45.69
CA THR A 1148 31.08 -26.04 -44.49
C THR A 1148 30.22 -27.28 -44.68
N LEU A 1149 29.53 -27.42 -45.82
CA LEU A 1149 28.74 -28.62 -46.13
C LEU A 1149 29.66 -29.83 -46.35
N MET A 1150 29.20 -31.00 -45.91
CA MET A 1150 29.91 -32.27 -46.10
C MET A 1150 30.04 -32.59 -47.59
N PRO A 1151 31.15 -33.22 -48.03
CA PRO A 1151 31.39 -33.55 -49.44
C PRO A 1151 30.23 -34.29 -50.11
N ASP A 1152 29.65 -35.28 -49.43
CA ASP A 1152 28.53 -36.09 -49.93
C ASP A 1152 27.28 -35.25 -50.26
N VAL A 1153 27.03 -34.21 -49.45
CA VAL A 1153 25.90 -33.28 -49.66
C VAL A 1153 26.17 -32.36 -50.85
N LYS A 1154 27.41 -31.89 -51.01
CA LYS A 1154 27.81 -31.10 -52.17
C LYS A 1154 27.67 -31.92 -53.46
N GLU A 1155 28.08 -33.17 -53.44
CA GLU A 1155 27.97 -34.10 -54.57
C GLU A 1155 26.51 -34.37 -54.96
N GLN A 1156 25.61 -34.47 -53.98
CA GLN A 1156 24.16 -34.58 -54.23
C GLN A 1156 23.62 -33.39 -55.04
N TYR A 1157 23.95 -32.15 -54.64
CA TYR A 1157 23.54 -30.96 -55.38
C TYR A 1157 24.20 -30.86 -56.77
N ILE A 1158 25.44 -31.31 -56.94
CA ILE A 1158 26.12 -31.37 -58.25
C ILE A 1158 25.39 -32.35 -59.19
N ASN A 1159 25.03 -33.54 -58.69
CA ASN A 1159 24.32 -34.56 -59.46
C ASN A 1159 22.90 -34.12 -59.82
N GLU A 1160 22.23 -33.43 -58.91
CA GLU A 1160 20.92 -32.83 -59.16
C GLU A 1160 21.00 -31.72 -60.22
N GLY A 1161 22.03 -30.88 -60.19
CA GLY A 1161 22.28 -29.90 -61.25
C GLY A 1161 22.50 -30.51 -62.63
N LYS A 1162 23.21 -31.64 -62.70
CA LYS A 1162 23.38 -32.39 -63.97
C LYS A 1162 22.05 -32.94 -64.49
N ALA A 1163 21.11 -33.30 -63.61
CA ALA A 1163 19.77 -33.73 -63.99
C ALA A 1163 18.91 -32.56 -64.52
N ILE A 1164 18.92 -31.42 -63.82
CA ILE A 1164 18.17 -30.20 -64.22
C ILE A 1164 18.64 -29.67 -65.59
N LEU A 1165 19.95 -29.75 -65.88
CA LEU A 1165 20.50 -29.35 -67.17
C LEU A 1165 20.21 -30.36 -68.30
N LYS A 1166 20.08 -31.66 -67.98
CA LYS A 1166 19.67 -32.68 -68.97
C LYS A 1166 18.22 -32.48 -69.41
N GLU A 1167 17.28 -32.16 -68.51
CA GLU A 1167 15.88 -31.89 -68.84
C GLU A 1167 15.69 -30.65 -69.73
N LYS A 1168 16.45 -29.56 -69.51
CA LYS A 1168 16.35 -28.34 -70.32
C LYS A 1168 16.94 -28.47 -71.74
N THR A 1169 17.80 -29.46 -71.99
CA THR A 1169 18.42 -29.69 -73.31
C THR A 1169 17.49 -30.48 -74.26
N THR A 1170 16.40 -31.08 -73.76
CA THR A 1170 15.48 -31.94 -74.57
C THR A 1170 14.28 -31.18 -75.16
N VAL A 1171 14.09 -29.88 -74.88
CA VAL A 1171 12.91 -29.09 -75.29
C VAL A 1171 13.23 -27.97 -76.31
N ARG A 1172 14.43 -27.98 -76.91
CA ARG A 1172 14.75 -27.17 -78.10
C ARG A 1172 15.30 -28.07 -79.20
N GLY A 1173 14.39 -28.76 -79.88
CA GLY A 1173 14.55 -29.34 -81.21
C GLY A 1173 13.54 -28.70 -82.14
#